data_AF-A0A7Y2WYR1-F1
#
_entry.id   AF-A0A7Y2WYR1-F1
#
_cell.length_a   1.000
_cell.length_b   1.000
_cell.length_c   1.000
_cell.angle_alpha   90.00
_cell.angle_beta   90.00
_cell.angle_gamma   90.00
#
_symmetry.space_group_name_H-M   'P 1'
#
loop_
_entity.id
_entity.type
_entity.pdbx_description
1 polymer ?
#
loop_
_entity_poly.entity_id
_entity_poly.type
_entity_poly.pdbx_seq_one_letter_code
_entity_poly.pdbx_strand_id
1 'polypeptide(L)'
;MSDIAARTAHIESMRPLIGDAAADAALAALRGEPPTVHQEMRAERIDQARQINATNYYETGEDPALAREGGALAGFLGRMRRECNALPLGQIDTADAAHRPMQLAQVYIRLNTSAQTPLSDAEIAALPAGSRPPARDGERPTRPLSAVEAFDRTEGGRLMLLGAPGSGKSTFTLHLAHCLAAAASADAAGQAEAAARALAEIPGWGRGPLLPVRVVLRDLAAFQPLLSAVQGTASHLLDFIGETLTSTGLAEARAPIEDALRAGRAALLLDGLDEVVGRPALERVGEAIADATESFGACQTLVTCRILDYEAEPLRHLPGFAPHALADLDDAQIDQFIAGWYAELAASGRRGPEHMREDTAALQQAIAARPELRALARLPLLLTVMALVHASRGALPDARALLYKECIDLLLLRWRQPRGAPDLLTRLGLPQFRSSDLLAIMARLGFLAHEQVHTDDEPRPADLSEVQVMALLAEEFARYDKERRYALAQTVLDALAGTNGLLLQRGPGIYAFPHRTFQEFLAGYHLKAQKDYQKLCRERAAQAHWHESLSLMVGYQVLEDRELERPIGLCRELLRRGPGEQALAGELLALIGAERVAQYDAELLGPGELWQQARDLLLALATEGQAPERPAPLRCRAGLALGQIAYGPVAGLIAGQSPSLPDPRLLNLASGDSPDGRYWCGVESGPFWHSPSPDPDKQQTASLVQMTLDYGFKIARFPVTNAEYAAFIAAGGYQERSWWTDEGWRYIEPGGQRWGSDEPERITLPRYWTNLEFNSPLQPVVGVSWYEAAAYCIWLTAEGHAAGWLPQDQEIRLPTSLEWEQAARSDGRRRYPWGDDEPDGERANFAPAKLGRTSPAGCFPRDLAPTGALDMAGNVCEWMATPYKKIGQHLPEKDFTAIAMVALSYGSWYASRLEQIFCGSRGRFDPDDGDNNWSFRVLWSPRST
;
A
#
# COMPACT_ATOMS: atom_id res chain seq x y z
N MET A 1 -31.63 -47.14 16.18
CA MET A 1 -32.86 -46.44 16.60
C MET A 1 -32.71 -45.64 17.90
N SER A 2 -31.88 -46.04 18.88
CA SER A 2 -31.70 -45.29 20.14
C SER A 2 -30.99 -43.93 19.98
N ASP A 3 -30.20 -43.74 18.91
CA ASP A 3 -29.43 -42.50 18.68
C ASP A 3 -30.26 -41.36 18.03
N ILE A 4 -31.18 -41.71 17.12
CA ILE A 4 -32.01 -40.71 16.40
C ILE A 4 -33.02 -40.05 17.34
N ALA A 5 -33.60 -40.80 18.28
CA ALA A 5 -34.55 -40.26 19.25
C ALA A 5 -33.88 -39.27 20.22
N ALA A 6 -32.65 -39.56 20.66
CA ALA A 6 -31.87 -38.68 21.52
C ALA A 6 -31.47 -37.39 20.80
N ARG A 7 -31.04 -37.48 19.54
CA ARG A 7 -30.68 -36.32 18.71
C ARG A 7 -31.90 -35.47 18.34
N THR A 8 -33.04 -36.10 18.09
CA THR A 8 -34.33 -35.42 17.88
C THR A 8 -34.73 -34.63 19.13
N ALA A 9 -34.70 -35.26 20.32
CA ALA A 9 -35.03 -34.59 21.57
C ALA A 9 -34.05 -33.45 21.90
N HIS A 10 -32.77 -33.61 21.57
CA HIS A 10 -31.77 -32.57 21.75
C HIS A 10 -32.02 -31.35 20.85
N ILE A 11 -32.31 -31.56 19.56
CA ILE A 11 -32.64 -30.48 18.62
C ILE A 11 -33.94 -29.77 19.04
N GLU A 12 -34.95 -30.53 19.47
CA GLU A 12 -36.19 -29.95 20.01
C GLU A 12 -35.94 -29.14 21.29
N SER A 13 -35.04 -29.58 22.17
CA SER A 13 -34.69 -28.80 23.37
C SER A 13 -33.95 -27.50 23.04
N MET A 14 -33.28 -27.42 21.89
CA MET A 14 -32.57 -26.23 21.41
C MET A 14 -33.44 -25.31 20.55
N ARG A 15 -34.66 -25.72 20.16
CA ARG A 15 -35.58 -24.94 19.32
C ARG A 15 -35.80 -23.48 19.77
N PRO A 16 -35.91 -23.16 21.08
CA PRO A 16 -36.02 -21.77 21.54
C PRO A 16 -34.77 -20.91 21.29
N LEU A 17 -33.59 -21.54 21.15
CA LEU A 17 -32.30 -20.87 20.96
C LEU A 17 -31.95 -20.71 19.48
N ILE A 18 -32.28 -21.70 18.64
CA ILE A 18 -31.91 -21.72 17.22
C ILE A 18 -33.04 -21.26 16.29
N GLY A 19 -34.26 -21.13 16.81
CA GLY A 19 -35.45 -20.74 16.05
C GLY A 19 -36.07 -21.88 15.23
N ASP A 20 -37.37 -21.78 14.96
CA ASP A 20 -38.16 -22.88 14.37
C ASP A 20 -37.63 -23.37 13.03
N ALA A 21 -37.20 -22.45 12.16
CA ALA A 21 -36.71 -22.81 10.82
C ALA A 21 -35.41 -23.64 10.86
N ALA A 22 -34.51 -23.37 11.82
CA ALA A 22 -33.25 -24.11 11.95
C ALA A 22 -33.45 -25.47 12.63
N ALA A 23 -34.35 -25.52 13.61
CA ALA A 23 -34.74 -26.79 14.24
C ALA A 23 -35.42 -27.73 13.23
N ASP A 24 -36.32 -27.22 12.40
CA ASP A 24 -37.02 -28.02 11.38
C ASP A 24 -36.07 -28.52 10.29
N ALA A 25 -35.13 -27.70 9.83
CA ALA A 25 -34.11 -28.12 8.87
C ALA A 25 -33.16 -29.20 9.44
N ALA A 26 -32.76 -29.07 10.71
CA ALA A 26 -31.91 -30.06 11.37
C ALA A 26 -32.65 -31.39 11.60
N LEU A 27 -33.96 -31.35 11.88
CA LEU A 27 -34.81 -32.54 12.00
C LEU A 27 -35.07 -33.21 10.66
N ALA A 28 -35.27 -32.45 9.58
CA ALA A 28 -35.42 -32.97 8.22
C ALA A 28 -34.14 -33.68 7.74
N ALA A 29 -32.97 -33.09 8.01
CA ALA A 29 -31.68 -33.70 7.74
C ALA A 29 -31.47 -35.02 8.54
N LEU A 30 -31.94 -35.08 9.79
CA LEU A 30 -31.87 -36.28 10.63
C LEU A 30 -32.80 -37.41 10.17
N ARG A 31 -33.84 -37.09 9.40
CA ARG A 31 -34.81 -38.05 8.82
C ARG A 31 -34.45 -38.50 7.41
N GLY A 32 -33.40 -37.94 6.80
CA GLY A 32 -32.96 -38.30 5.46
C GLY A 32 -33.95 -37.91 4.35
N GLU A 33 -34.80 -36.91 4.58
CA GLU A 33 -35.70 -36.40 3.55
C GLU A 33 -34.89 -35.56 2.54
N PRO A 34 -35.10 -35.75 1.21
CA PRO A 34 -34.34 -35.01 0.21
C PRO A 34 -34.75 -33.53 0.20
N PRO A 35 -33.80 -32.59 0.11
CA PRO A 35 -34.11 -31.17 0.01
C PRO A 35 -34.79 -30.87 -1.34
N THR A 36 -36.00 -30.33 -1.31
CA THR A 36 -36.81 -30.02 -2.51
C THR A 36 -36.61 -28.58 -3.01
N VAL A 37 -36.96 -28.39 -4.29
CA VAL A 37 -37.09 -27.14 -5.08
C VAL A 37 -35.80 -26.41 -5.47
N HIS A 38 -34.81 -26.26 -4.58
CA HIS A 38 -33.61 -25.46 -4.89
C HIS A 38 -32.63 -26.08 -5.92
N GLN A 39 -32.67 -27.40 -6.13
CA GLN A 39 -31.82 -28.08 -7.13
C GLN A 39 -32.44 -28.10 -8.53
N GLU A 40 -33.78 -28.16 -8.65
CA GLU A 40 -34.47 -28.23 -9.96
C GLU A 40 -34.39 -26.90 -10.73
N MET A 41 -34.57 -25.76 -10.05
CA MET A 41 -34.37 -24.43 -10.67
C MET A 41 -32.90 -24.13 -11.02
N ARG A 42 -31.95 -24.82 -10.39
CA ARG A 42 -30.50 -24.69 -10.65
C ARG A 42 -30.10 -25.46 -11.90
N ALA A 43 -30.72 -26.62 -12.14
CA ALA A 43 -30.52 -27.42 -13.36
C ALA A 43 -31.06 -26.70 -14.61
N GLU A 44 -32.26 -26.13 -14.57
CA GLU A 44 -32.83 -25.36 -15.70
C GLU A 44 -32.02 -24.10 -16.05
N ARG A 45 -31.45 -23.42 -15.04
CA ARG A 45 -30.57 -22.25 -15.25
C ARG A 45 -29.22 -22.59 -15.87
N ILE A 46 -28.71 -23.80 -15.60
CA ILE A 46 -27.46 -24.30 -16.21
C ILE A 46 -27.67 -24.60 -17.70
N ASP A 47 -28.84 -25.15 -18.07
CA ASP A 47 -29.15 -25.42 -19.48
C ASP A 47 -29.42 -24.12 -20.29
N GLN A 48 -29.98 -23.08 -19.68
CA GLN A 48 -30.08 -21.76 -20.32
C GLN A 48 -28.72 -21.05 -20.47
N ALA A 49 -27.81 -21.20 -19.50
CA ALA A 49 -26.45 -20.69 -19.60
C ALA A 49 -25.62 -21.41 -20.69
N ARG A 50 -25.87 -22.71 -20.90
CA ARG A 50 -25.26 -23.50 -21.99
C ARG A 50 -25.66 -23.01 -23.39
N GLN A 51 -26.93 -22.62 -23.58
CA GLN A 51 -27.40 -22.12 -24.88
C GLN A 51 -26.85 -20.73 -25.25
N ILE A 52 -26.56 -19.88 -24.26
CA ILE A 52 -26.05 -18.51 -24.47
C ILE A 52 -24.54 -18.51 -24.77
N ASN A 53 -23.77 -19.48 -24.25
CA ASN A 53 -22.33 -19.60 -24.52
C ASN A 53 -22.00 -20.03 -25.98
N ALA A 54 -22.95 -20.61 -26.71
CA ALA A 54 -22.76 -21.01 -28.10
C ALA A 54 -22.85 -19.83 -29.11
N THR A 55 -23.34 -18.66 -28.70
CA THR A 55 -23.72 -17.57 -29.63
C THR A 55 -22.86 -16.31 -29.57
N ASN A 56 -21.81 -16.27 -28.74
CA ASN A 56 -21.06 -15.04 -28.43
C ASN A 56 -19.61 -15.04 -28.93
N TYR A 57 -19.39 -15.43 -30.20
CA TYR A 57 -18.09 -15.31 -30.85
C TYR A 57 -18.05 -14.06 -31.74
N TYR A 58 -17.01 -13.24 -31.54
CA TYR A 58 -16.70 -12.15 -32.47
C TYR A 58 -16.24 -12.75 -33.80
N GLU A 59 -17.05 -12.62 -34.83
CA GLU A 59 -16.62 -12.71 -36.22
C GLU A 59 -15.73 -11.48 -36.53
N THR A 60 -14.43 -11.63 -36.34
CA THR A 60 -13.46 -10.90 -37.17
C THR A 60 -13.07 -11.85 -38.29
N GLY A 61 -13.54 -11.54 -39.51
CA GLY A 61 -13.42 -12.42 -40.67
C GLY A 61 -11.98 -12.83 -40.96
N GLU A 62 -11.69 -14.11 -40.75
CA GLU A 62 -10.73 -14.82 -41.58
C GLU A 62 -11.49 -15.40 -42.78
N ASP A 63 -10.87 -15.29 -43.96
CA ASP A 63 -11.34 -15.90 -45.19
C ASP A 63 -11.57 -17.41 -44.96
N PRO A 64 -12.79 -17.94 -45.14
CA PRO A 64 -13.11 -19.36 -44.98
C PRO A 64 -12.23 -20.30 -45.80
N ALA A 65 -11.46 -19.77 -46.75
CA ALA A 65 -10.44 -20.49 -47.51
C ALA A 65 -9.18 -20.84 -46.68
N LEU A 66 -8.74 -20.00 -45.74
CA LEU A 66 -7.53 -20.21 -44.92
C LEU A 66 -7.73 -21.23 -43.79
N ALA A 67 -8.97 -21.38 -43.28
CA ALA A 67 -9.33 -22.37 -42.28
C ALA A 67 -9.30 -23.83 -42.78
N ARG A 68 -9.17 -24.05 -44.09
CA ARG A 68 -9.12 -25.39 -44.69
C ARG A 68 -7.72 -25.94 -44.89
N GLU A 69 -6.67 -25.11 -44.78
CA GLU A 69 -5.27 -25.52 -45.03
C GLU A 69 -4.45 -25.80 -43.74
N GLY A 70 -4.94 -25.43 -42.55
CA GLY A 70 -4.32 -25.76 -41.26
C GLY A 70 -5.19 -26.70 -40.42
N GLY A 71 -4.68 -27.87 -40.02
CA GLY A 71 -5.44 -28.87 -39.26
C GLY A 71 -6.02 -28.34 -37.94
N ALA A 72 -7.05 -29.00 -37.39
CA ALA A 72 -7.81 -28.56 -36.21
C ALA A 72 -6.96 -28.21 -34.97
N LEU A 73 -5.80 -28.86 -34.78
CA LEU A 73 -4.84 -28.52 -33.73
C LEU A 73 -4.22 -27.13 -33.91
N ALA A 74 -3.93 -26.70 -35.14
CA ALA A 74 -3.46 -25.34 -35.41
C ALA A 74 -4.54 -24.31 -35.09
N GLY A 75 -5.81 -24.63 -35.37
CA GLY A 75 -6.97 -23.83 -34.95
C GLY A 75 -7.06 -23.66 -33.43
N PHE A 76 -6.87 -24.76 -32.67
CA PHE A 76 -6.81 -24.72 -31.21
C PHE A 76 -5.69 -23.82 -30.68
N LEU A 77 -4.47 -23.99 -31.18
CA LEU A 77 -3.31 -23.18 -30.77
C LEU A 77 -3.50 -21.70 -31.13
N GLY A 78 -4.04 -21.40 -32.31
CA GLY A 78 -4.39 -20.04 -32.73
C GLY A 78 -5.42 -19.38 -31.81
N ARG A 79 -6.45 -20.14 -31.39
CA ARG A 79 -7.45 -19.70 -30.42
C ARG A 79 -6.82 -19.42 -29.05
N MET A 80 -6.04 -20.36 -28.51
CA MET A 80 -5.33 -20.21 -27.23
C MET A 80 -4.44 -18.97 -27.22
N ARG A 81 -3.67 -18.73 -28.29
CA ARG A 81 -2.83 -17.54 -28.41
C ARG A 81 -3.63 -16.24 -28.33
N ARG A 82 -4.82 -16.17 -28.93
CA ARG A 82 -5.67 -14.97 -28.91
C ARG A 82 -6.34 -14.77 -27.56
N GLU A 83 -7.02 -15.81 -27.06
CA GLU A 83 -7.80 -15.73 -25.82
C GLU A 83 -6.90 -15.48 -24.60
N CYS A 84 -5.75 -16.14 -24.53
CA CYS A 84 -4.84 -16.00 -23.41
C CYS A 84 -3.96 -14.74 -23.46
N ASN A 85 -3.95 -14.00 -24.58
CA ASN A 85 -3.25 -12.72 -24.68
C ASN A 85 -4.17 -11.52 -24.45
N ALA A 86 -5.46 -11.72 -24.22
CA ALA A 86 -6.35 -10.61 -23.93
C ALA A 86 -6.08 -10.09 -22.51
N LEU A 87 -5.78 -8.79 -22.38
CA LEU A 87 -5.63 -8.18 -21.07
C LEU A 87 -7.02 -8.03 -20.41
N PRO A 88 -7.29 -8.70 -19.27
CA PRO A 88 -8.61 -8.67 -18.65
C PRO A 88 -9.05 -7.25 -18.28
N LEU A 89 -8.09 -6.36 -17.98
CA LEU A 89 -8.22 -4.95 -17.57
C LEU A 89 -8.11 -3.91 -18.70
N GLY A 90 -8.02 -4.33 -19.96
CA GLY A 90 -7.65 -3.46 -21.08
C GLY A 90 -8.76 -2.65 -21.77
N GLN A 91 -9.99 -2.64 -21.24
CA GLN A 91 -11.09 -1.80 -21.75
C GLN A 91 -11.35 -0.64 -20.79
N ILE A 92 -11.09 0.58 -21.27
CA ILE A 92 -11.07 1.83 -20.50
C ILE A 92 -12.41 2.57 -20.61
N ASP A 93 -13.10 2.47 -21.75
CA ASP A 93 -14.36 3.18 -22.06
C ASP A 93 -15.18 2.43 -23.13
N THR A 94 -16.47 2.75 -23.25
CA THR A 94 -17.33 2.41 -24.40
C THR A 94 -16.79 2.88 -25.75
N ALA A 95 -16.02 3.97 -25.80
CA ALA A 95 -15.29 4.41 -26.99
C ALA A 95 -14.12 3.49 -27.37
N ASP A 96 -13.70 2.59 -26.47
CA ASP A 96 -12.54 1.72 -26.62
C ASP A 96 -12.77 0.55 -27.60
N ALA A 97 -14.00 0.37 -28.08
CA ALA A 97 -14.34 -0.61 -29.12
C ALA A 97 -13.64 -0.33 -30.47
N ALA A 98 -13.14 0.89 -30.69
CA ALA A 98 -12.44 1.30 -31.91
C ALA A 98 -10.94 0.94 -31.92
N HIS A 99 -10.34 0.62 -30.76
CA HIS A 99 -8.90 0.35 -30.63
C HIS A 99 -8.61 -1.15 -30.62
N ARG A 100 -7.39 -1.54 -31.00
CA ARG A 100 -6.96 -2.94 -30.86
C ARG A 100 -7.04 -3.36 -29.38
N PRO A 101 -7.43 -4.61 -29.06
CA PRO A 101 -7.37 -5.10 -27.69
C PRO A 101 -5.94 -4.99 -27.12
N MET A 102 -5.81 -4.54 -25.87
CA MET A 102 -4.52 -4.57 -25.18
C MET A 102 -4.03 -6.00 -25.00
N GLN A 103 -2.73 -6.20 -25.16
CA GLN A 103 -2.10 -7.51 -25.09
C GLN A 103 -1.47 -7.76 -23.71
N LEU A 104 -1.87 -8.86 -23.07
CA LEU A 104 -1.32 -9.29 -21.78
C LEU A 104 0.19 -9.47 -21.84
N ALA A 105 0.72 -10.09 -22.90
CA ALA A 105 2.15 -10.36 -23.05
C ALA A 105 3.01 -9.08 -23.06
N GLN A 106 2.45 -7.92 -23.43
CA GLN A 106 3.19 -6.64 -23.44
C GLN A 106 3.26 -5.98 -22.07
N VAL A 107 2.40 -6.39 -21.14
CA VAL A 107 2.25 -5.80 -19.80
C VAL A 107 2.66 -6.80 -18.71
N TYR A 108 2.74 -8.08 -19.04
CA TYR A 108 3.02 -9.14 -18.09
C TYR A 108 4.40 -8.95 -17.46
N ILE A 109 4.43 -9.08 -16.13
CA ILE A 109 5.65 -9.08 -15.33
C ILE A 109 5.88 -10.47 -14.75
N ARG A 110 7.15 -10.86 -14.64
CA ARG A 110 7.52 -12.14 -14.03
C ARG A 110 7.07 -12.17 -12.58
N LEU A 111 6.20 -13.12 -12.22
CA LEU A 111 5.77 -13.30 -10.83
C LEU A 111 6.78 -14.13 -10.03
N ASN A 112 7.06 -13.69 -8.81
CA ASN A 112 7.95 -14.35 -7.87
C ASN A 112 7.15 -15.17 -6.85
N THR A 113 7.79 -16.20 -6.30
CA THR A 113 7.28 -16.98 -5.17
C THR A 113 7.97 -16.54 -3.88
N SER A 114 7.39 -16.85 -2.73
CA SER A 114 8.00 -16.61 -1.42
C SER A 114 9.24 -17.47 -1.16
N ALA A 115 9.42 -18.55 -1.93
CA ALA A 115 10.61 -19.39 -1.86
C ALA A 115 11.85 -18.65 -2.38
N GLN A 116 12.98 -18.86 -1.70
CA GLN A 116 14.28 -18.30 -2.10
C GLN A 116 15.11 -19.36 -2.83
N THR A 117 15.89 -18.94 -3.81
CA THR A 117 16.85 -19.78 -4.53
C THR A 117 18.23 -19.11 -4.54
N PRO A 118 19.34 -19.87 -4.38
CA PRO A 118 20.69 -19.32 -4.47
C PRO A 118 20.99 -18.73 -5.85
N LEU A 119 21.73 -17.63 -5.88
CA LEU A 119 22.23 -17.04 -7.11
C LEU A 119 23.28 -17.96 -7.77
N SER A 120 23.19 -18.06 -9.09
CA SER A 120 24.19 -18.69 -9.96
C SER A 120 25.46 -17.84 -10.04
N ASP A 121 26.57 -18.46 -10.45
CA ASP A 121 27.86 -17.75 -10.58
C ASP A 121 27.78 -16.58 -11.58
N ALA A 122 26.96 -16.72 -12.62
CA ALA A 122 26.70 -15.65 -13.59
C ALA A 122 25.91 -14.49 -12.98
N GLU A 123 24.87 -14.79 -12.18
CA GLU A 123 24.10 -13.76 -11.47
C GLU A 123 24.95 -13.04 -10.43
N ILE A 124 25.81 -13.76 -9.70
CA ILE A 124 26.76 -13.17 -8.74
C ILE A 124 27.77 -12.26 -9.47
N ALA A 125 28.26 -12.67 -10.64
CA ALA A 125 29.17 -11.86 -11.45
C ALA A 125 28.51 -10.57 -11.97
N ALA A 126 27.21 -10.62 -12.27
CA ALA A 126 26.42 -9.48 -12.73
C ALA A 126 26.04 -8.49 -11.60
N LEU A 127 26.23 -8.85 -10.32
CA LEU A 127 25.96 -7.93 -9.21
C LEU A 127 26.90 -6.70 -9.28
N PRO A 128 26.37 -5.48 -9.05
CA PRO A 128 27.18 -4.27 -8.96
C PRO A 128 28.28 -4.43 -7.90
N ALA A 129 29.46 -3.84 -8.15
CA ALA A 129 30.65 -4.07 -7.33
C ALA A 129 30.44 -3.75 -5.82
N GLY A 130 29.56 -2.81 -5.49
CA GLY A 130 29.20 -2.44 -4.11
C GLY A 130 28.12 -3.29 -3.45
N SER A 131 27.43 -4.17 -4.20
CA SER A 131 26.34 -5.03 -3.71
C SER A 131 26.79 -6.47 -3.43
N ARG A 132 28.06 -6.77 -3.70
CA ARG A 132 28.63 -8.10 -3.48
C ARG A 132 28.84 -8.30 -1.98
N PRO A 133 28.15 -9.24 -1.33
CA PRO A 133 28.33 -9.45 0.10
C PRO A 133 29.79 -9.85 0.40
N PRO A 134 30.34 -9.42 1.56
CA PRO A 134 31.68 -9.83 1.95
C PRO A 134 31.73 -11.35 2.03
N ALA A 135 32.77 -11.97 1.46
CA ALA A 135 32.99 -13.41 1.49
C ALA A 135 33.29 -13.86 2.94
N ARG A 136 32.24 -14.04 3.74
CA ARG A 136 32.30 -14.73 5.03
C ARG A 136 31.17 -15.75 5.06
N ASP A 137 31.56 -16.97 5.40
CA ASP A 137 30.71 -18.12 5.74
C ASP A 137 29.87 -18.78 4.65
N GLY A 138 30.46 -19.16 3.50
CA GLY A 138 29.98 -20.29 2.66
C GLY A 138 28.55 -20.23 2.07
N GLU A 139 27.73 -19.24 2.42
CA GLU A 139 26.36 -19.06 1.99
C GLU A 139 26.33 -18.20 0.73
N ARG A 140 25.71 -18.73 -0.32
CA ARG A 140 25.50 -17.98 -1.57
C ARG A 140 24.34 -17.00 -1.36
N PRO A 141 24.45 -15.75 -1.84
CA PRO A 141 23.33 -14.82 -1.82
C PRO A 141 22.13 -15.42 -2.60
N THR A 142 20.92 -15.09 -2.15
CA THR A 142 19.69 -15.68 -2.67
C THR A 142 18.80 -14.64 -3.35
N ARG A 143 17.85 -15.10 -4.15
CA ARG A 143 16.76 -14.30 -4.73
C ARG A 143 15.43 -15.07 -4.67
N PRO A 144 14.28 -14.39 -4.82
CA PRO A 144 13.01 -15.07 -5.00
C PRO A 144 13.04 -16.01 -6.22
N LEU A 145 12.48 -17.21 -6.06
CA LEU A 145 12.25 -18.18 -7.12
C LEU A 145 11.03 -17.73 -7.92
N SER A 146 11.14 -17.64 -9.25
CA SER A 146 9.98 -17.25 -10.08
C SER A 146 8.95 -18.37 -10.20
N ALA A 147 7.69 -18.03 -10.47
CA ALA A 147 6.62 -19.01 -10.68
C ALA A 147 6.90 -19.94 -11.88
N VAL A 148 7.55 -19.43 -12.94
CA VAL A 148 8.00 -20.23 -14.10
C VAL A 148 9.05 -21.25 -13.66
N GLU A 149 10.09 -20.81 -12.94
CA GLU A 149 11.14 -21.71 -12.44
C GLU A 149 10.59 -22.74 -11.46
N ALA A 150 9.67 -22.34 -10.58
CA ALA A 150 8.98 -23.27 -9.68
C ALA A 150 8.26 -24.35 -10.49
N PHE A 151 7.52 -23.96 -11.54
CA PHE A 151 6.80 -24.93 -12.37
C PHE A 151 7.73 -25.84 -13.16
N ASP A 152 8.79 -25.29 -13.76
CA ASP A 152 9.75 -26.04 -14.56
C ASP A 152 10.54 -27.06 -13.75
N ARG A 153 10.98 -26.67 -12.54
CA ARG A 153 11.89 -27.43 -11.67
C ARG A 153 11.19 -28.36 -10.68
N THR A 154 9.85 -28.31 -10.58
CA THR A 154 9.13 -29.16 -9.63
C THR A 154 9.36 -30.63 -9.92
N GLU A 155 9.87 -31.36 -8.94
CA GLU A 155 10.04 -32.82 -9.02
C GLU A 155 8.68 -33.50 -9.23
N GLY A 156 8.63 -34.46 -10.16
CA GLY A 156 7.37 -35.12 -10.53
C GLY A 156 6.41 -34.27 -11.37
N GLY A 157 6.77 -33.01 -11.67
CA GLY A 157 6.07 -32.15 -12.62
C GLY A 157 4.68 -31.67 -12.20
N ARG A 158 4.39 -31.64 -10.90
CA ARG A 158 3.07 -31.29 -10.35
C ARG A 158 3.19 -30.12 -9.38
N LEU A 159 2.82 -28.92 -9.82
CA LEU A 159 2.92 -27.69 -9.02
C LEU A 159 1.54 -27.23 -8.54
N MET A 160 1.42 -26.96 -7.24
CA MET A 160 0.32 -26.21 -6.64
C MET A 160 0.77 -24.75 -6.42
N LEU A 161 0.29 -23.83 -7.25
CA LEU A 161 0.60 -22.41 -7.13
C LEU A 161 -0.45 -21.69 -6.27
N LEU A 162 -0.03 -21.31 -5.07
CA LEU A 162 -0.83 -20.60 -4.10
C LEU A 162 -0.66 -19.09 -4.25
N GLY A 163 -1.66 -18.30 -3.88
CA GLY A 163 -1.52 -16.84 -3.83
C GLY A 163 -2.77 -16.16 -3.31
N ALA A 164 -2.60 -14.97 -2.72
CA ALA A 164 -3.71 -14.12 -2.30
C ALA A 164 -4.63 -13.75 -3.49
N PRO A 165 -5.87 -13.32 -3.28
CA PRO A 165 -6.69 -12.81 -4.37
C PRO A 165 -6.06 -11.58 -5.04
N GLY A 166 -6.13 -11.50 -6.36
CA GLY A 166 -5.46 -10.43 -7.13
C GLY A 166 -3.94 -10.56 -7.28
N SER A 167 -3.31 -11.60 -6.72
CA SER A 167 -1.86 -11.88 -6.86
C SER A 167 -1.39 -12.28 -8.27
N GLY A 168 -2.32 -12.48 -9.21
CA GLY A 168 -1.98 -12.79 -10.61
C GLY A 168 -1.90 -14.27 -10.98
N LYS A 169 -2.42 -15.21 -10.16
CA LYS A 169 -2.46 -16.65 -10.47
C LYS A 169 -3.04 -16.97 -11.86
N SER A 170 -4.26 -16.52 -12.14
CA SER A 170 -4.91 -16.75 -13.44
C SER A 170 -4.20 -15.98 -14.56
N THR A 171 -3.65 -14.80 -14.27
CA THR A 171 -2.81 -14.05 -15.23
C THR A 171 -1.57 -14.84 -15.62
N PHE A 172 -0.94 -15.54 -14.68
CA PHE A 172 0.17 -16.45 -14.94
C PHE A 172 -0.24 -17.63 -15.83
N THR A 173 -1.38 -18.28 -15.55
CA THR A 173 -1.85 -19.41 -16.40
C THR A 173 -2.14 -18.95 -17.83
N LEU A 174 -2.73 -17.76 -18.01
CA LEU A 174 -2.99 -17.17 -19.33
C LEU A 174 -1.68 -16.86 -20.05
N HIS A 175 -0.76 -16.12 -19.43
CA HIS A 175 0.51 -15.76 -20.06
C HIS A 175 1.32 -17.01 -20.47
N LEU A 176 1.41 -18.00 -19.57
CA LEU A 176 2.10 -19.25 -19.85
C LEU A 176 1.46 -20.00 -21.03
N ALA A 177 0.13 -20.12 -21.04
CA ALA A 177 -0.60 -20.77 -22.13
C ALA A 177 -0.41 -20.04 -23.47
N HIS A 178 -0.39 -18.70 -23.48
CA HIS A 178 -0.13 -17.92 -24.67
C HIS A 178 1.26 -18.22 -25.26
N CYS A 179 2.30 -18.18 -24.43
CA CYS A 179 3.69 -18.38 -24.86
C CYS A 179 3.92 -19.83 -25.33
N LEU A 180 3.41 -20.82 -24.58
CA LEU A 180 3.49 -22.23 -24.96
C LEU A 180 2.72 -22.52 -26.26
N ALA A 181 1.55 -21.90 -26.47
CA ALA A 181 0.80 -22.08 -27.70
C ALA A 181 1.52 -21.46 -28.91
N ALA A 182 2.19 -20.32 -28.73
CA ALA A 182 3.05 -19.72 -29.75
C ALA A 182 4.24 -20.63 -30.08
N ALA A 183 4.92 -21.17 -29.07
CA ALA A 183 6.04 -22.09 -29.24
C ALA A 183 5.61 -23.39 -29.94
N ALA A 184 4.53 -24.03 -29.49
CA ALA A 184 4.02 -25.26 -30.07
C ALA A 184 3.53 -25.07 -31.51
N SER A 185 2.93 -23.91 -31.82
CA SER A 185 2.50 -23.58 -33.18
C SER A 185 3.69 -23.40 -34.12
N ALA A 186 4.76 -22.75 -33.65
CA ALA A 186 5.97 -22.55 -34.45
C ALA A 186 6.74 -23.88 -34.65
N ASP A 187 6.81 -24.71 -33.61
CA ASP A 187 7.45 -26.03 -33.68
C ASP A 187 6.73 -26.95 -34.68
N ALA A 188 5.39 -27.00 -34.65
CA ALA A 188 4.58 -27.74 -35.61
C ALA A 188 4.78 -27.26 -37.06
N ALA A 189 5.14 -25.99 -37.26
CA ALA A 189 5.47 -25.40 -38.56
C ALA A 189 6.94 -25.55 -38.96
N GLY A 190 7.78 -26.21 -38.14
CA GLY A 190 9.22 -26.36 -38.38
C GLY A 190 10.04 -25.07 -38.18
N GLN A 191 9.50 -24.09 -37.46
CA GLN A 191 10.09 -22.76 -37.25
C GLN A 191 10.81 -22.67 -35.90
N ALA A 192 11.96 -23.35 -35.78
CA ALA A 192 12.70 -23.46 -34.52
C ALA A 192 13.05 -22.09 -33.88
N GLU A 193 13.42 -21.09 -34.68
CA GLU A 193 13.76 -19.76 -34.19
C GLU A 193 12.54 -19.01 -33.63
N ALA A 194 11.37 -19.15 -34.26
CA ALA A 194 10.13 -18.56 -33.76
C ALA A 194 9.66 -19.26 -32.47
N ALA A 195 9.86 -20.58 -32.36
CA ALA A 195 9.59 -21.32 -31.14
C ALA A 195 10.51 -20.87 -29.99
N ALA A 196 11.81 -20.71 -30.25
CA ALA A 196 12.77 -20.21 -29.28
C ALA A 196 12.42 -18.79 -28.80
N ARG A 197 12.00 -17.90 -29.71
CA ARG A 197 11.56 -16.54 -29.35
C ARG A 197 10.33 -16.55 -28.46
N ALA A 198 9.34 -17.40 -28.73
CA ALA A 198 8.16 -17.53 -27.88
C ALA A 198 8.48 -18.04 -26.47
N LEU A 199 9.44 -18.96 -26.34
CA LEU A 199 9.91 -19.45 -25.04
C LEU A 199 10.77 -18.42 -24.29
N ALA A 200 11.44 -17.50 -24.99
CA ALA A 200 12.21 -16.44 -24.36
C ALA A 200 11.34 -15.45 -23.54
N GLU A 201 10.05 -15.33 -23.87
CA GLU A 201 9.07 -14.53 -23.11
C GLU A 201 8.71 -15.14 -21.73
N ILE A 202 9.08 -16.41 -21.49
CA ILE A 202 8.91 -17.09 -20.19
C ILE A 202 10.27 -17.50 -19.61
N PRO A 203 11.09 -16.53 -19.16
CA PRO A 203 12.44 -16.81 -18.67
C PRO A 203 12.42 -17.78 -17.48
N GLY A 204 13.33 -18.76 -17.51
CA GLY A 204 13.40 -19.84 -16.52
C GLY A 204 12.69 -21.13 -16.93
N TRP A 205 12.02 -21.14 -18.10
CA TRP A 205 11.47 -22.36 -18.70
C TRP A 205 12.58 -23.14 -19.42
N GLY A 206 13.04 -24.24 -18.83
CA GLY A 206 14.12 -25.07 -19.37
C GLY A 206 13.66 -26.14 -20.37
N ARG A 207 12.34 -26.31 -20.52
CA ARG A 207 11.74 -27.33 -21.40
C ARG A 207 11.48 -26.80 -22.81
N GLY A 208 11.36 -27.74 -23.76
CA GLY A 208 10.96 -27.41 -25.12
C GLY A 208 9.48 -26.99 -25.23
N PRO A 209 8.99 -26.80 -26.47
CA PRO A 209 7.59 -26.50 -26.74
C PRO A 209 6.68 -27.61 -26.17
N LEU A 210 5.71 -27.23 -25.34
CA LEU A 210 4.64 -28.11 -24.86
C LEU A 210 3.29 -27.57 -25.33
N LEU A 211 2.36 -28.47 -25.64
CA LEU A 211 0.97 -28.10 -25.97
C LEU A 211 0.25 -27.66 -24.69
N PRO A 212 -0.20 -26.41 -24.57
CA PRO A 212 -0.92 -25.96 -23.37
C PRO A 212 -2.38 -26.40 -23.40
N VAL A 213 -2.83 -27.08 -22.35
CA VAL A 213 -4.23 -27.45 -22.13
C VAL A 213 -4.71 -26.73 -20.88
N ARG A 214 -5.47 -25.65 -21.06
CA ARG A 214 -5.99 -24.84 -19.93
C ARG A 214 -7.43 -25.22 -19.61
N VAL A 215 -7.71 -25.50 -18.34
CA VAL A 215 -9.04 -25.83 -17.82
C VAL A 215 -9.34 -24.94 -16.62
N VAL A 216 -10.50 -24.28 -16.63
CA VAL A 216 -11.01 -23.53 -15.48
C VAL A 216 -11.79 -24.50 -14.60
N LEU A 217 -11.33 -24.69 -13.37
CA LEU A 217 -11.83 -25.75 -12.49
C LEU A 217 -13.26 -25.53 -12.02
N ARG A 218 -13.70 -24.27 -11.89
CA ARG A 218 -15.11 -23.94 -11.65
C ARG A 218 -16.02 -24.48 -12.76
N ASP A 219 -15.59 -24.35 -14.02
CA ASP A 219 -16.40 -24.75 -15.17
C ASP A 219 -16.42 -26.26 -15.31
N LEU A 220 -15.28 -26.93 -15.03
CA LEU A 220 -15.21 -28.38 -14.90
C LEU A 220 -16.13 -28.89 -13.78
N ALA A 221 -16.14 -28.23 -12.62
CA ALA A 221 -17.01 -28.60 -11.51
C ALA A 221 -18.50 -28.47 -11.85
N ALA A 222 -18.86 -27.58 -12.78
CA ALA A 222 -20.22 -27.39 -13.29
C ALA A 222 -20.59 -28.31 -14.47
N PHE A 223 -19.66 -29.17 -14.91
CA PHE A 223 -19.85 -30.07 -16.03
C PHE A 223 -20.81 -31.22 -15.67
N GLN A 224 -21.92 -31.39 -16.40
CA GLN A 224 -22.98 -32.34 -16.00
C GLN A 224 -22.47 -33.79 -15.82
N PRO A 225 -21.65 -34.33 -16.74
CA PRO A 225 -21.12 -35.67 -16.57
C PRO A 225 -20.34 -35.84 -15.27
N LEU A 226 -19.50 -34.86 -14.90
CA LEU A 226 -18.77 -34.89 -13.62
C LEU A 226 -19.69 -34.67 -12.41
N LEU A 227 -20.63 -33.73 -12.49
CA LEU A 227 -21.59 -33.43 -11.42
C LEU A 227 -22.45 -34.64 -11.03
N SER A 228 -22.82 -35.45 -12.02
CA SER A 228 -23.66 -36.63 -11.85
C SER A 228 -22.87 -37.92 -11.58
N ALA A 229 -21.55 -37.88 -11.68
CA ALA A 229 -20.70 -39.04 -11.49
C ALA A 229 -20.66 -39.50 -10.02
N VAL A 230 -20.39 -40.80 -9.83
CA VAL A 230 -20.07 -41.33 -8.50
C VAL A 230 -18.65 -40.90 -8.08
N GLN A 231 -17.72 -40.88 -9.04
CA GLN A 231 -16.31 -40.54 -8.83
C GLN A 231 -15.80 -39.75 -10.03
N GLY A 232 -14.91 -38.78 -9.79
CA GLY A 232 -14.17 -38.10 -10.85
C GLY A 232 -13.10 -38.98 -11.48
N THR A 233 -12.88 -38.81 -12.79
CA THR A 233 -11.87 -39.57 -13.56
C THR A 233 -11.25 -38.69 -14.63
N ALA A 234 -10.11 -39.11 -15.18
CA ALA A 234 -9.43 -38.48 -16.30
C ALA A 234 -10.32 -38.40 -17.56
N SER A 235 -11.25 -39.37 -17.74
CA SER A 235 -12.22 -39.34 -18.83
C SER A 235 -13.13 -38.12 -18.73
N HIS A 236 -13.60 -37.77 -17.53
CA HIS A 236 -14.45 -36.59 -17.35
C HIS A 236 -13.72 -35.29 -17.74
N LEU A 237 -12.42 -35.20 -17.44
CA LEU A 237 -11.58 -34.08 -17.88
C LEU A 237 -11.46 -34.02 -19.41
N LEU A 238 -11.20 -35.16 -20.06
CA LEU A 238 -11.12 -35.26 -21.52
C LEU A 238 -12.47 -34.98 -22.20
N ASP A 239 -13.58 -35.41 -21.60
CA ASP A 239 -14.93 -35.15 -22.09
C ASP A 239 -15.26 -33.65 -22.00
N PHE A 240 -14.90 -32.99 -20.89
CA PHE A 240 -15.03 -31.55 -20.75
C PHE A 240 -14.21 -30.78 -21.80
N ILE A 241 -12.96 -31.19 -22.03
CA ILE A 241 -12.11 -30.63 -23.10
C ILE A 241 -12.77 -30.85 -24.46
N GLY A 242 -13.28 -32.06 -24.72
CA GLY A 242 -13.97 -32.42 -25.96
C GLY A 242 -15.22 -31.59 -26.22
N GLU A 243 -16.04 -31.33 -25.19
CA GLU A 243 -17.22 -30.47 -25.30
C GLU A 243 -16.83 -29.02 -25.58
N THR A 244 -15.79 -28.52 -24.91
CA THR A 244 -15.25 -27.16 -25.13
C THR A 244 -14.69 -26.98 -26.55
N LEU A 245 -14.07 -28.02 -27.12
CA LEU A 245 -13.60 -28.01 -28.51
C LEU A 245 -14.77 -28.08 -29.49
N THR A 246 -15.78 -28.89 -29.18
CA THR A 246 -16.96 -29.06 -30.04
C THR A 246 -17.77 -27.76 -30.13
N SER A 247 -18.00 -27.09 -29.01
CA SER A 247 -18.70 -25.80 -28.96
C SER A 247 -17.99 -24.69 -29.73
N THR A 248 -16.72 -24.88 -30.06
CA THR A 248 -15.89 -23.91 -30.78
C THR A 248 -15.50 -24.34 -32.19
N GLY A 249 -16.12 -25.41 -32.70
CA GLY A 249 -15.87 -25.92 -34.05
C GLY A 249 -14.51 -26.60 -34.24
N LEU A 250 -13.85 -26.99 -33.15
CA LEU A 250 -12.50 -27.58 -33.13
C LEU A 250 -12.49 -29.03 -32.62
N ALA A 251 -13.61 -29.75 -32.77
CA ALA A 251 -13.77 -31.11 -32.23
C ALA A 251 -12.64 -32.09 -32.64
N GLU A 252 -12.14 -31.96 -33.87
CA GLU A 252 -11.04 -32.79 -34.40
C GLU A 252 -9.69 -32.58 -33.68
N ALA A 253 -9.53 -31.49 -32.91
CA ALA A 253 -8.34 -31.27 -32.10
C ALA A 253 -8.27 -32.17 -30.86
N ARG A 254 -9.39 -32.83 -30.47
CA ARG A 254 -9.45 -33.67 -29.26
C ARG A 254 -8.43 -34.80 -29.27
N ALA A 255 -8.37 -35.59 -30.34
CA ALA A 255 -7.47 -36.74 -30.44
C ALA A 255 -5.99 -36.33 -30.36
N PRO A 256 -5.51 -35.34 -31.15
CA PRO A 256 -4.14 -34.83 -31.03
C PRO A 256 -3.78 -34.30 -29.64
N ILE A 257 -4.73 -33.66 -28.93
CA ILE A 257 -4.53 -33.17 -27.57
C ILE A 257 -4.40 -34.35 -26.59
N GLU A 258 -5.26 -35.36 -26.69
CA GLU A 258 -5.19 -36.56 -25.86
C GLU A 258 -3.87 -37.32 -26.08
N ASP A 259 -3.44 -37.46 -27.33
CA ASP A 259 -2.14 -38.07 -27.67
C ASP A 259 -0.97 -37.28 -27.07
N ALA A 260 -1.04 -35.94 -27.09
CA ALA A 260 -0.02 -35.09 -26.47
C ALA A 260 0.02 -35.24 -24.94
N LEU A 261 -1.15 -35.33 -24.29
CA LEU A 261 -1.26 -35.59 -22.85
C LEU A 261 -0.67 -36.95 -22.48
N ARG A 262 -1.00 -38.02 -23.22
CA ARG A 262 -0.45 -39.36 -22.96
C ARG A 262 1.06 -39.44 -23.21
N ALA A 263 1.55 -38.71 -24.21
CA ALA A 263 2.97 -38.69 -24.57
C ALA A 263 3.84 -37.75 -23.71
N GLY A 264 3.26 -37.01 -22.74
CA GLY A 264 4.01 -36.02 -21.95
C GLY A 264 4.47 -34.80 -22.76
N ARG A 265 3.82 -34.51 -23.89
CA ARG A 265 4.11 -33.36 -24.76
C ARG A 265 3.13 -32.20 -24.54
N ALA A 266 2.39 -32.24 -23.44
CA ALA A 266 1.43 -31.22 -23.06
C ALA A 266 1.70 -30.69 -21.64
N ALA A 267 1.28 -29.46 -21.40
CA ALA A 267 1.22 -28.85 -20.08
C ALA A 267 -0.25 -28.66 -19.69
N LEU A 268 -0.68 -29.29 -18.60
CA LEU A 268 -2.04 -29.20 -18.09
C LEU A 268 -2.13 -28.06 -17.07
N LEU A 269 -2.89 -27.01 -17.39
CA LEU A 269 -3.01 -25.78 -16.60
C LEU A 269 -4.42 -25.69 -16.00
N LEU A 270 -4.54 -25.99 -14.73
CA LEU A 270 -5.80 -26.10 -13.99
C LEU A 270 -5.98 -24.86 -13.10
N ASP A 271 -6.92 -23.99 -13.48
CA ASP A 271 -7.06 -22.64 -12.90
C ASP A 271 -8.25 -22.58 -11.90
N GLY A 272 -8.00 -22.11 -10.69
CA GLY A 272 -9.03 -21.77 -9.70
C GLY A 272 -9.64 -22.94 -8.92
N LEU A 273 -8.82 -23.77 -8.25
CA LEU A 273 -9.36 -24.83 -7.38
C LEU A 273 -10.15 -24.26 -6.19
N ASP A 274 -9.80 -23.05 -5.75
CA ASP A 274 -10.55 -22.29 -4.74
C ASP A 274 -11.98 -21.95 -5.18
N GLU A 275 -12.22 -21.84 -6.49
CA GLU A 275 -13.53 -21.47 -7.04
C GLU A 275 -14.52 -22.66 -7.13
N VAL A 276 -14.10 -23.87 -6.75
CA VAL A 276 -14.96 -25.05 -6.74
C VAL A 276 -15.80 -25.08 -5.46
N VAL A 277 -17.11 -24.87 -5.62
CA VAL A 277 -18.06 -24.75 -4.52
C VAL A 277 -18.78 -26.07 -4.24
N GLY A 278 -18.76 -26.49 -2.97
CA GLY A 278 -19.45 -27.67 -2.47
C GLY A 278 -18.58 -28.92 -2.46
N ARG A 279 -18.55 -29.60 -1.30
CA ARG A 279 -17.68 -30.77 -1.09
C ARG A 279 -17.83 -31.88 -2.14
N PRO A 280 -19.03 -32.32 -2.54
CA PRO A 280 -19.15 -33.38 -3.54
C PRO A 280 -18.55 -33.02 -4.90
N ALA A 281 -18.62 -31.74 -5.30
CA ALA A 281 -18.01 -31.28 -6.54
C ALA A 281 -16.48 -31.20 -6.39
N LEU A 282 -15.99 -30.70 -5.25
CA LEU A 282 -14.57 -30.62 -4.95
C LEU A 282 -13.90 -32.00 -4.87
N GLU A 283 -14.54 -32.98 -4.22
CA GLU A 283 -14.08 -34.37 -4.17
C GLU A 283 -13.90 -34.93 -5.58
N ARG A 284 -14.93 -34.84 -6.42
CA ARG A 284 -14.87 -35.34 -7.80
C ARG A 284 -13.86 -34.60 -8.67
N VAL A 285 -13.71 -33.29 -8.50
CA VAL A 285 -12.66 -32.54 -9.21
C VAL A 285 -11.28 -33.03 -8.74
N GLY A 286 -11.06 -33.18 -7.43
CA GLY A 286 -9.82 -33.71 -6.88
C GLY A 286 -9.48 -35.12 -7.39
N GLU A 287 -10.48 -36.01 -7.41
CA GLU A 287 -10.36 -37.37 -7.97
C GLU A 287 -10.04 -37.35 -9.46
N ALA A 288 -10.72 -36.50 -10.25
CA ALA A 288 -10.46 -36.37 -11.68
C ALA A 288 -9.03 -35.85 -11.95
N ILE A 289 -8.53 -34.91 -11.14
CA ILE A 289 -7.15 -34.42 -11.26
C ILE A 289 -6.16 -35.51 -10.85
N ALA A 290 -6.40 -36.22 -9.75
CA ALA A 290 -5.54 -37.31 -9.31
C ALA A 290 -5.43 -38.39 -10.39
N ASP A 291 -6.57 -38.88 -10.90
CA ASP A 291 -6.63 -39.89 -11.97
C ASP A 291 -5.99 -39.39 -13.28
N ALA A 292 -6.17 -38.11 -13.62
CA ALA A 292 -5.49 -37.50 -14.77
C ALA A 292 -3.97 -37.45 -14.59
N THR A 293 -3.47 -37.12 -13.41
CA THR A 293 -2.02 -37.12 -13.15
C THR A 293 -1.40 -38.51 -13.07
N GLU A 294 -2.19 -39.55 -12.80
CA GLU A 294 -1.76 -40.95 -12.92
C GLU A 294 -1.77 -41.41 -14.38
N SER A 295 -2.88 -41.14 -15.09
CA SER A 295 -3.08 -41.50 -16.49
C SER A 295 -2.14 -40.76 -17.45
N PHE A 296 -1.75 -39.53 -17.12
CA PHE A 296 -0.88 -38.65 -17.89
C PHE A 296 0.39 -38.30 -17.10
N GLY A 297 0.97 -39.24 -16.36
CA GLY A 297 2.06 -38.98 -15.40
C GLY A 297 3.36 -38.37 -15.94
N ALA A 298 3.52 -38.27 -17.26
CA ALA A 298 4.62 -37.55 -17.90
C ALA A 298 4.33 -36.05 -18.16
N CYS A 299 3.10 -35.59 -17.96
CA CYS A 299 2.70 -34.20 -18.20
C CYS A 299 3.05 -33.25 -17.04
N GLN A 300 3.55 -32.07 -17.40
CA GLN A 300 3.65 -30.94 -16.47
C GLN A 300 2.24 -30.46 -16.11
N THR A 301 1.88 -30.52 -14.83
CA THR A 301 0.55 -30.15 -14.33
C THR A 301 0.66 -29.02 -13.31
N LEU A 302 -0.02 -27.91 -13.58
CA LEU A 302 -0.15 -26.76 -12.70
C LEU A 302 -1.58 -26.71 -12.17
N VAL A 303 -1.75 -26.59 -10.86
CA VAL A 303 -3.02 -26.24 -10.23
C VAL A 303 -2.84 -24.92 -9.49
N THR A 304 -3.80 -24.00 -9.62
CA THR A 304 -3.79 -22.76 -8.84
C THR A 304 -4.86 -22.79 -7.76
N CYS A 305 -4.55 -22.20 -6.59
CA CYS A 305 -5.47 -22.11 -5.46
C CYS A 305 -5.18 -20.87 -4.61
N ARG A 306 -6.13 -20.42 -3.80
CA ARG A 306 -5.87 -19.42 -2.75
C ARG A 306 -5.19 -20.07 -1.55
N ILE A 307 -4.28 -19.33 -0.90
CA ILE A 307 -3.51 -19.82 0.27
C ILE A 307 -4.47 -20.28 1.38
N LEU A 308 -5.40 -19.42 1.78
CA LEU A 308 -6.33 -19.71 2.89
C LEU A 308 -7.30 -20.85 2.55
N ASP A 309 -7.78 -20.92 1.32
CA ASP A 309 -8.66 -22.00 0.87
C ASP A 309 -7.95 -23.34 0.88
N TYR A 310 -6.70 -23.37 0.43
CA TYR A 310 -5.86 -24.55 0.50
C TYR A 310 -5.61 -24.99 1.95
N GLU A 311 -5.30 -24.06 2.85
CA GLU A 311 -5.07 -24.37 4.27
C GLU A 311 -6.33 -24.86 5.00
N ALA A 312 -7.50 -24.30 4.67
CA ALA A 312 -8.75 -24.57 5.37
C ALA A 312 -9.45 -25.89 4.97
N GLU A 313 -9.23 -26.39 3.75
CA GLU A 313 -9.95 -27.54 3.19
C GLU A 313 -8.98 -28.65 2.72
N PRO A 314 -8.85 -29.75 3.49
CA PRO A 314 -7.95 -30.86 3.17
C PRO A 314 -8.16 -31.50 1.79
N LEU A 315 -9.38 -31.45 1.25
CA LEU A 315 -9.65 -31.97 -0.11
C LEU A 315 -8.88 -31.23 -1.21
N ARG A 316 -8.37 -30.02 -0.93
CA ARG A 316 -7.55 -29.24 -1.86
C ARG A 316 -6.07 -29.65 -1.85
N HIS A 317 -5.66 -30.51 -0.92
CA HIS A 317 -4.29 -31.03 -0.81
C HIS A 317 -4.14 -32.22 -1.76
N LEU A 318 -3.96 -31.91 -3.04
CA LEU A 318 -3.87 -32.93 -4.08
C LEU A 318 -2.57 -33.75 -3.94
N PRO A 319 -2.64 -35.10 -4.00
CA PRO A 319 -1.46 -35.96 -3.83
C PRO A 319 -0.35 -35.68 -4.84
N GLY A 320 0.87 -35.50 -4.34
CA GLY A 320 2.07 -35.32 -5.16
C GLY A 320 2.24 -33.93 -5.78
N PHE A 321 1.43 -32.94 -5.39
CA PHE A 321 1.61 -31.54 -5.80
C PHE A 321 2.49 -30.78 -4.80
N ALA A 322 3.53 -30.11 -5.30
CA ALA A 322 4.39 -29.25 -4.48
C ALA A 322 3.77 -27.85 -4.33
N PRO A 323 3.50 -27.36 -3.10
CA PRO A 323 2.93 -26.03 -2.91
C PRO A 323 3.98 -24.91 -2.97
N HIS A 324 3.76 -23.88 -3.78
CA HIS A 324 4.52 -22.63 -3.78
C HIS A 324 3.59 -21.43 -3.74
N ALA A 325 3.81 -20.50 -2.81
CA ALA A 325 3.03 -19.27 -2.72
C ALA A 325 3.68 -18.14 -3.52
N LEU A 326 2.87 -17.39 -4.29
CA LEU A 326 3.27 -16.13 -4.91
C LEU A 326 3.65 -15.09 -3.84
N ALA A 327 4.72 -14.37 -4.09
CA ALA A 327 5.14 -13.22 -3.31
C ALA A 327 4.45 -11.95 -3.83
N ASP A 328 4.33 -10.97 -2.94
CA ASP A 328 4.02 -9.58 -3.29
C ASP A 328 5.03 -9.03 -4.31
N LEU A 329 4.59 -8.06 -5.13
CA LEU A 329 5.50 -7.37 -6.04
C LEU A 329 6.53 -6.54 -5.26
N ASP A 330 7.76 -6.52 -5.76
CA ASP A 330 8.79 -5.56 -5.38
C ASP A 330 8.72 -4.27 -6.22
N ASP A 331 9.46 -3.24 -5.81
CA ASP A 331 9.44 -1.93 -6.49
C ASP A 331 9.89 -2.03 -7.95
N ALA A 332 10.84 -2.91 -8.26
CA ALA A 332 11.31 -3.11 -9.64
C ALA A 332 10.24 -3.77 -10.52
N GLN A 333 9.47 -4.72 -9.98
CA GLN A 333 8.33 -5.32 -10.67
C GLN A 333 7.20 -4.31 -10.88
N ILE A 334 6.94 -3.43 -9.90
CA ILE A 334 5.96 -2.34 -10.02
C ILE A 334 6.36 -1.39 -11.16
N ASP A 335 7.62 -0.96 -11.18
CA ASP A 335 8.13 -0.06 -12.21
C ASP A 335 8.10 -0.71 -13.60
N GLN A 336 8.46 -1.99 -13.70
CA GLN A 336 8.39 -2.76 -14.94
C GLN A 336 6.94 -2.83 -15.47
N PHE A 337 5.98 -3.09 -14.59
CA PHE A 337 4.57 -3.14 -14.97
C PHE A 337 4.09 -1.79 -15.50
N ILE A 338 4.40 -0.68 -14.81
CA ILE A 338 3.98 0.66 -15.21
C ILE A 338 4.55 1.03 -16.58
N ALA A 339 5.83 0.74 -16.81
CA ALA A 339 6.48 0.97 -18.10
C ALA A 339 5.83 0.15 -19.22
N GLY A 340 5.59 -1.15 -19.00
CA GLY A 340 4.92 -2.03 -19.97
C GLY A 340 3.47 -1.60 -20.25
N TRP A 341 2.75 -1.15 -19.23
CA TRP A 341 1.39 -0.63 -19.34
C TRP A 341 1.30 0.56 -20.30
N TYR A 342 2.13 1.60 -20.08
CA TYR A 342 2.12 2.79 -20.93
C TYR A 342 2.67 2.54 -22.33
N ALA A 343 3.64 1.63 -22.47
CA ALA A 343 4.09 1.17 -23.78
C ALA A 343 2.95 0.51 -24.57
N GLU A 344 2.13 -0.34 -23.94
CA GLU A 344 0.99 -0.96 -24.62
C GLU A 344 -0.17 0.02 -24.88
N LEU A 345 -0.40 1.00 -24.01
CA LEU A 345 -1.34 2.09 -24.31
C LEU A 345 -0.94 2.88 -25.55
N ALA A 346 0.36 3.19 -25.68
CA ALA A 346 0.91 3.84 -26.86
C ALA A 346 0.79 2.97 -28.10
N ALA A 347 1.22 1.71 -28.01
CA ALA A 347 1.21 0.77 -29.13
C ALA A 347 -0.20 0.41 -29.60
N SER A 348 -1.19 0.43 -28.70
CA SER A 348 -2.60 0.18 -29.03
C SER A 348 -3.35 1.41 -29.55
N GLY A 349 -2.72 2.59 -29.55
CA GLY A 349 -3.32 3.84 -30.02
C GLY A 349 -4.25 4.52 -29.02
N ARG A 350 -4.36 4.00 -27.78
CA ARG A 350 -5.18 4.60 -26.71
C ARG A 350 -4.55 5.87 -26.13
N ARG A 351 -3.23 6.01 -26.25
CA ARG A 351 -2.46 7.17 -25.78
C ARG A 351 -1.39 7.50 -26.81
N GLY A 352 -1.07 8.78 -26.97
CA GLY A 352 -0.02 9.18 -27.90
C GLY A 352 1.38 8.76 -27.39
N PRO A 353 2.28 8.28 -28.26
CA PRO A 353 3.62 7.83 -27.86
C PRO A 353 4.46 8.94 -27.23
N GLU A 354 4.17 10.21 -27.51
CA GLU A 354 4.81 11.38 -26.91
C GLU A 354 4.58 11.49 -25.40
N HIS A 355 3.43 11.03 -24.89
CA HIS A 355 3.08 11.11 -23.47
C HIS A 355 3.63 9.93 -22.65
N MET A 356 4.08 8.85 -23.31
CA MET A 356 4.46 7.58 -22.66
C MET A 356 5.49 7.75 -21.54
N ARG A 357 6.56 8.51 -21.80
CA ARG A 357 7.65 8.71 -20.82
C ARG A 357 7.19 9.55 -19.63
N GLU A 358 6.47 10.63 -19.91
CA GLU A 358 5.96 11.55 -18.88
C GLU A 358 4.97 10.83 -17.96
N ASP A 359 4.03 10.08 -18.52
CA ASP A 359 3.02 9.36 -17.74
C ASP A 359 3.60 8.20 -16.91
N THR A 360 4.60 7.51 -17.48
CA THR A 360 5.32 6.44 -16.77
C THR A 360 6.03 7.02 -15.56
N ALA A 361 6.81 8.08 -15.75
CA ALA A 361 7.52 8.75 -14.66
C ALA A 361 6.53 9.32 -13.62
N ALA A 362 5.43 9.94 -14.06
CA ALA A 362 4.42 10.51 -13.18
C ALA A 362 3.77 9.45 -12.27
N LEU A 363 3.37 8.30 -12.81
CA LEU A 363 2.76 7.23 -11.99
C LEU A 363 3.78 6.56 -11.06
N GLN A 364 5.01 6.32 -11.53
CA GLN A 364 6.09 5.78 -10.69
C GLN A 364 6.38 6.71 -9.52
N GLN A 365 6.56 8.01 -9.79
CA GLN A 365 6.79 9.02 -8.76
C GLN A 365 5.60 9.13 -7.80
N ALA A 366 4.36 9.09 -8.32
CA ALA A 366 3.15 9.15 -7.51
C ALA A 366 3.03 7.99 -6.52
N ILE A 367 3.43 6.78 -6.91
CA ILE A 367 3.45 5.58 -6.05
C ILE A 367 4.65 5.64 -5.10
N ALA A 368 5.83 6.02 -5.57
CA ALA A 368 7.04 6.11 -4.76
C ALA A 368 6.94 7.19 -3.68
N ALA A 369 6.27 8.30 -3.95
CA ALA A 369 6.09 9.38 -2.98
C ALA A 369 5.08 9.05 -1.87
N ARG A 370 4.25 8.01 -2.04
CA ARG A 370 3.12 7.69 -1.15
C ARG A 370 3.20 6.23 -0.66
N PRO A 371 3.74 5.97 0.55
CA PRO A 371 3.92 4.61 1.08
C PRO A 371 2.64 3.76 1.11
N GLU A 372 1.49 4.37 1.37
CA GLU A 372 0.20 3.68 1.31
C GLU A 372 -0.15 3.19 -0.11
N LEU A 373 0.15 3.99 -1.14
CA LEU A 373 -0.03 3.59 -2.53
C LEU A 373 0.97 2.52 -2.93
N ARG A 374 2.22 2.64 -2.48
CA ARG A 374 3.24 1.61 -2.67
C ARG A 374 2.76 0.28 -2.09
N ALA A 375 2.23 0.26 -0.85
CA ALA A 375 1.71 -0.95 -0.23
C ALA A 375 0.58 -1.60 -1.05
N LEU A 376 -0.33 -0.81 -1.63
CA LEU A 376 -1.40 -1.31 -2.50
C LEU A 376 -0.85 -1.81 -3.84
N ALA A 377 0.11 -1.10 -4.43
CA ALA A 377 0.75 -1.43 -5.70
C ALA A 377 1.49 -2.77 -5.68
N ARG A 378 1.83 -3.30 -4.50
CA ARG A 378 2.40 -4.65 -4.34
C ARG A 378 1.46 -5.77 -4.76
N LEU A 379 0.15 -5.50 -4.86
CA LEU A 379 -0.86 -6.42 -5.40
C LEU A 379 -1.16 -6.08 -6.87
N PRO A 380 -0.89 -6.99 -7.83
CA PRO A 380 -1.04 -6.72 -9.27
C PRO A 380 -2.40 -6.16 -9.69
N LEU A 381 -3.51 -6.64 -9.10
CA LEU A 381 -4.85 -6.13 -9.38
C LEU A 381 -4.98 -4.64 -9.04
N LEU A 382 -4.51 -4.23 -7.86
CA LEU A 382 -4.62 -2.85 -7.40
C LEU A 382 -3.70 -1.92 -8.20
N LEU A 383 -2.49 -2.38 -8.52
CA LEU A 383 -1.58 -1.66 -9.41
C LEU A 383 -2.22 -1.43 -10.78
N THR A 384 -2.88 -2.45 -11.33
CA THR A 384 -3.58 -2.33 -12.61
C THR A 384 -4.72 -1.32 -12.55
N VAL A 385 -5.50 -1.31 -11.47
CA VAL A 385 -6.58 -0.33 -11.27
C VAL A 385 -6.02 1.08 -11.12
N MET A 386 -4.93 1.27 -10.39
CA MET A 386 -4.26 2.57 -10.26
C MET A 386 -3.73 3.07 -11.60
N ALA A 387 -3.08 2.20 -12.38
CA ALA A 387 -2.63 2.54 -13.73
C ALA A 387 -3.79 2.93 -14.65
N LEU A 388 -4.94 2.27 -14.51
CA LEU A 388 -6.16 2.60 -15.24
C LEU A 388 -6.74 3.97 -14.85
N VAL A 389 -6.82 4.28 -13.54
CA VAL A 389 -7.27 5.60 -13.04
C VAL A 389 -6.32 6.71 -13.52
N HIS A 390 -5.02 6.49 -13.43
CA HIS A 390 -4.03 7.45 -13.90
C HIS A 390 -4.12 7.66 -15.42
N ALA A 391 -4.28 6.59 -16.20
CA ALA A 391 -4.44 6.67 -17.64
C ALA A 391 -5.73 7.39 -18.08
N SER A 392 -6.81 7.33 -17.29
CA SER A 392 -8.06 8.02 -17.63
C SER A 392 -8.08 9.49 -17.20
N ARG A 393 -7.50 9.81 -16.02
CA ARG A 393 -7.55 11.17 -15.44
C ARG A 393 -6.30 12.01 -15.67
N GLY A 394 -5.21 11.41 -16.11
CA GLY A 394 -3.89 12.07 -16.24
C GLY A 394 -3.09 12.16 -14.94
N ALA A 395 -3.75 12.05 -13.79
CA ALA A 395 -3.11 11.96 -12.47
C ALA A 395 -3.93 11.06 -11.53
N LEU A 396 -3.27 10.49 -10.52
CA LEU A 396 -3.97 9.83 -9.42
C LEU A 396 -4.56 10.90 -8.50
N PRO A 397 -5.82 10.76 -8.04
CA PRO A 397 -6.38 11.67 -7.05
C PRO A 397 -5.44 11.84 -5.84
N ASP A 398 -5.25 13.08 -5.42
CA ASP A 398 -4.44 13.40 -4.24
C ASP A 398 -5.13 12.91 -2.96
N ALA A 399 -6.45 13.04 -2.92
CA ALA A 399 -7.26 12.59 -1.80
C ALA A 399 -7.51 11.08 -1.86
N ARG A 400 -7.03 10.38 -0.83
CA ARG A 400 -7.16 8.93 -0.65
C ARG A 400 -8.59 8.43 -0.81
N ALA A 401 -9.56 9.14 -0.23
CA ALA A 401 -10.97 8.79 -0.31
C ALA A 401 -11.49 8.72 -1.75
N LEU A 402 -11.06 9.64 -2.61
CA LEU A 402 -11.45 9.64 -4.03
C LEU A 402 -10.77 8.49 -4.77
N LEU A 403 -9.49 8.25 -4.52
CA LEU A 403 -8.80 7.11 -5.13
C LEU A 403 -9.48 5.78 -4.79
N TYR A 404 -9.85 5.55 -3.52
CA TYR A 404 -10.55 4.33 -3.13
C TYR A 404 -11.93 4.22 -3.76
N LYS A 405 -12.67 5.33 -3.86
CA LYS A 405 -13.95 5.35 -4.59
C LYS A 405 -13.77 4.93 -6.03
N GLU A 406 -12.80 5.51 -6.74
CA GLU A 406 -12.55 5.19 -8.15
C GLU A 406 -12.13 3.72 -8.32
N CYS A 407 -11.28 3.20 -7.44
CA CYS A 407 -10.91 1.80 -7.46
C CYS A 407 -12.13 0.89 -7.27
N ILE A 408 -12.99 1.20 -6.29
CA ILE A 408 -14.22 0.45 -6.04
C ILE A 408 -15.16 0.56 -7.24
N ASP A 409 -15.39 1.76 -7.78
CA ASP A 409 -16.24 1.97 -8.95
C ASP A 409 -15.74 1.19 -10.16
N LEU A 410 -14.44 1.18 -10.44
CA LEU A 410 -13.87 0.39 -11.54
C LEU A 410 -14.03 -1.12 -11.32
N LEU A 411 -13.82 -1.58 -10.09
CA LEU A 411 -14.08 -2.98 -9.72
C LEU A 411 -15.58 -3.32 -9.82
N LEU A 412 -16.48 -2.36 -9.56
CA LEU A 412 -17.95 -2.49 -9.69
C LEU A 412 -18.44 -2.36 -11.14
N LEU A 413 -17.83 -1.51 -11.97
CA LEU A 413 -18.15 -1.28 -13.39
C LEU A 413 -17.83 -2.50 -14.25
N ARG A 414 -16.86 -3.31 -13.81
CA ARG A 414 -16.43 -4.56 -14.46
C ARG A 414 -17.32 -5.76 -14.21
N TRP A 415 -18.50 -5.54 -13.65
CA TRP A 415 -19.52 -6.55 -13.48
C TRP A 415 -20.22 -6.91 -14.81
N ARG A 416 -19.75 -6.31 -15.91
CA ARG A 416 -19.97 -6.71 -17.30
C ARG A 416 -19.00 -7.86 -17.66
N GLN A 417 -19.47 -9.10 -17.51
CA GLN A 417 -18.90 -10.29 -18.13
C GLN A 417 -18.77 -10.10 -19.67
N PRO A 418 -17.93 -10.89 -20.37
CA PRO A 418 -17.66 -10.73 -21.80
C PRO A 418 -18.95 -10.72 -22.63
N ARG A 419 -18.88 -10.07 -23.81
CA ARG A 419 -20.05 -9.75 -24.64
C ARG A 419 -21.06 -10.90 -24.70
N GLY A 420 -22.26 -10.65 -24.17
CA GLY A 420 -23.45 -11.48 -24.35
C GLY A 420 -23.89 -12.31 -23.13
N ALA A 421 -23.17 -12.31 -22.01
CA ALA A 421 -23.75 -12.70 -20.73
C ALA A 421 -24.56 -11.52 -20.14
N PRO A 422 -25.76 -11.74 -19.58
CA PRO A 422 -26.49 -10.69 -18.88
C PRO A 422 -25.63 -10.17 -17.72
N ASP A 423 -25.41 -8.86 -17.65
CA ASP A 423 -24.75 -8.24 -16.51
C ASP A 423 -25.54 -8.54 -15.22
N LEU A 424 -24.95 -8.33 -14.04
CA LEU A 424 -25.67 -8.63 -12.79
C LEU A 424 -27.02 -7.92 -12.74
N LEU A 425 -27.13 -6.69 -13.23
CA LEU A 425 -28.38 -5.93 -13.25
C LEU A 425 -29.46 -6.68 -14.06
N THR A 426 -29.06 -7.26 -15.19
CA THR A 426 -29.91 -8.09 -16.05
C THR A 426 -30.22 -9.44 -15.40
N ARG A 427 -29.25 -10.10 -14.73
CA ARG A 427 -29.44 -11.35 -13.99
C ARG A 427 -30.39 -11.19 -12.79
N LEU A 428 -30.34 -10.04 -12.13
CA LEU A 428 -31.26 -9.68 -11.06
C LEU A 428 -32.68 -9.51 -11.62
N GLY A 429 -32.82 -9.15 -12.90
CA GLY A 429 -34.12 -8.88 -13.53
C GLY A 429 -34.84 -7.70 -12.87
N LEU A 430 -34.06 -6.76 -12.31
CA LEU A 430 -34.55 -5.61 -11.56
C LEU A 430 -34.20 -4.32 -12.32
N PRO A 431 -35.08 -3.81 -13.18
CA PRO A 431 -34.81 -2.61 -13.99
C PRO A 431 -34.51 -1.34 -13.18
N GLN A 432 -34.87 -1.33 -11.90
CA GLN A 432 -34.59 -0.25 -10.96
C GLN A 432 -33.28 -0.38 -10.19
N PHE A 433 -32.64 -1.57 -10.19
CA PHE A 433 -31.41 -1.81 -9.45
C PHE A 433 -30.22 -1.21 -10.22
N ARG A 434 -29.37 -0.45 -9.53
CA ARG A 434 -28.26 0.32 -10.11
C ARG A 434 -26.95 0.00 -9.39
N SER A 435 -25.82 0.38 -9.99
CA SER A 435 -24.51 0.27 -9.35
C SER A 435 -24.41 1.04 -8.02
N SER A 436 -25.21 2.10 -7.85
CA SER A 436 -25.32 2.83 -6.58
C SER A 436 -25.93 1.98 -5.46
N ASP A 437 -26.90 1.12 -5.78
CA ASP A 437 -27.54 0.24 -4.80
C ASP A 437 -26.53 -0.82 -4.34
N LEU A 438 -25.75 -1.35 -5.27
CA LEU A 438 -24.68 -2.28 -4.98
C LEU A 438 -23.56 -1.65 -4.13
N LEU A 439 -23.18 -0.40 -4.42
CA LEU A 439 -22.23 0.33 -3.57
C LEU A 439 -22.79 0.55 -2.16
N ALA A 440 -24.10 0.85 -2.02
CA ALA A 440 -24.74 0.98 -0.72
C ALA A 440 -24.72 -0.35 0.07
N ILE A 441 -24.98 -1.47 -0.60
CA ILE A 441 -24.87 -2.82 -0.04
C ILE A 441 -23.44 -3.09 0.44
N MET A 442 -22.46 -2.78 -0.40
CA MET A 442 -21.05 -2.93 -0.08
C MET A 442 -20.64 -2.07 1.11
N ALA A 443 -21.16 -0.85 1.18
CA ALA A 443 -20.94 0.04 2.30
C ALA A 443 -21.49 -0.55 3.62
N ARG A 444 -22.70 -1.13 3.58
CA ARG A 444 -23.29 -1.84 4.74
C ARG A 444 -22.43 -3.04 5.18
N LEU A 445 -21.94 -3.84 4.23
CA LEU A 445 -21.05 -4.96 4.52
C LEU A 445 -19.71 -4.48 5.10
N GLY A 446 -19.14 -3.40 4.55
CA GLY A 446 -17.92 -2.77 5.04
C GLY A 446 -18.07 -2.27 6.47
N PHE A 447 -19.17 -1.60 6.77
CA PHE A 447 -19.53 -1.16 8.10
C PHE A 447 -19.65 -2.32 9.08
N LEU A 448 -20.42 -3.35 8.73
CA LEU A 448 -20.62 -4.53 9.58
C LEU A 448 -19.30 -5.26 9.88
N ALA A 449 -18.44 -5.41 8.87
CA ALA A 449 -17.13 -6.00 9.05
C ALA A 449 -16.30 -5.12 10.00
N HIS A 450 -16.27 -3.81 9.78
CA HIS A 450 -15.47 -2.90 10.60
C HIS A 450 -15.94 -2.80 12.05
N GLU A 451 -17.24 -2.93 12.29
CA GLU A 451 -17.82 -2.98 13.65
C GLU A 451 -17.43 -4.23 14.45
N GLN A 452 -17.08 -5.32 13.76
CA GLN A 452 -16.68 -6.60 14.40
C GLN A 452 -15.19 -6.70 14.70
N VAL A 453 -14.38 -5.69 14.35
CA VAL A 453 -12.94 -5.68 14.64
C VAL A 453 -12.74 -5.51 16.15
N HIS A 454 -12.33 -6.58 16.85
CA HIS A 454 -11.90 -6.51 18.25
C HIS A 454 -10.47 -5.97 18.36
N THR A 455 -10.18 -5.25 19.43
CA THR A 455 -8.96 -4.45 19.64
C THR A 455 -7.67 -5.25 19.91
N ASP A 456 -7.74 -6.57 20.03
CA ASP A 456 -6.71 -7.34 20.74
C ASP A 456 -5.84 -8.29 19.88
N ASP A 457 -5.95 -8.32 18.55
CA ASP A 457 -5.04 -9.12 17.70
C ASP A 457 -4.72 -8.46 16.34
N GLU A 458 -3.64 -8.96 15.70
CA GLU A 458 -3.06 -8.54 14.41
C GLU A 458 -4.03 -7.95 13.37
N PRO A 459 -3.58 -7.01 12.52
CA PRO A 459 -4.42 -6.36 11.51
C PRO A 459 -4.94 -7.37 10.46
N ARG A 460 -6.06 -8.01 10.76
CA ARG A 460 -6.79 -8.90 9.85
C ARG A 460 -8.04 -8.16 9.36
N PRO A 461 -8.36 -8.21 8.04
CA PRO A 461 -9.70 -7.87 7.56
C PRO A 461 -10.73 -8.64 8.37
N ALA A 462 -11.78 -7.97 8.84
CA ALA A 462 -12.79 -8.64 9.66
C ALA A 462 -13.58 -9.64 8.82
N ASP A 463 -13.70 -10.84 9.37
CA ASP A 463 -14.37 -11.95 8.72
C ASP A 463 -15.89 -11.85 8.94
N LEU A 464 -16.64 -11.89 7.84
CA LEU A 464 -18.10 -11.95 7.80
C LEU A 464 -18.53 -13.39 7.51
N SER A 465 -19.36 -13.97 8.36
CA SER A 465 -19.98 -15.25 8.06
C SER A 465 -20.99 -15.12 6.91
N GLU A 466 -21.17 -16.19 6.14
CA GLU A 466 -22.17 -16.28 5.06
C GLU A 466 -23.57 -15.95 5.57
N VAL A 467 -23.88 -16.38 6.79
CA VAL A 467 -25.16 -16.08 7.44
C VAL A 467 -25.35 -14.58 7.61
N GLN A 468 -24.33 -13.86 8.06
CA GLN A 468 -24.38 -12.39 8.21
C GLN A 468 -24.50 -11.71 6.84
N VAL A 469 -23.70 -12.14 5.86
CA VAL A 469 -23.73 -11.56 4.51
C VAL A 469 -25.10 -11.80 3.86
N MET A 470 -25.61 -13.03 3.91
CA MET A 470 -26.90 -13.41 3.34
C MET A 470 -28.07 -12.74 4.04
N ALA A 471 -28.04 -12.60 5.37
CA ALA A 471 -29.07 -11.86 6.10
C ALA A 471 -29.13 -10.40 5.63
N LEU A 472 -27.98 -9.72 5.57
CA LEU A 472 -27.88 -8.32 5.13
C LEU A 472 -28.35 -8.16 3.67
N LEU A 473 -27.89 -9.03 2.77
CA LEU A 473 -28.32 -9.02 1.38
C LEU A 473 -29.82 -9.31 1.23
N ALA A 474 -30.37 -10.23 2.02
CA ALA A 474 -31.79 -10.54 1.99
C ALA A 474 -32.65 -9.36 2.46
N GLU A 475 -32.20 -8.56 3.42
CA GLU A 475 -32.91 -7.35 3.87
C GLU A 475 -33.13 -6.34 2.75
N GLU A 476 -32.18 -6.18 1.83
CA GLU A 476 -32.30 -5.29 0.65
C GLU A 476 -33.42 -5.71 -0.28
N PHE A 477 -33.71 -7.01 -0.29
CA PHE A 477 -34.77 -7.61 -1.09
C PHE A 477 -36.02 -7.93 -0.24
N ALA A 478 -36.19 -7.29 0.92
CA ALA A 478 -37.30 -7.55 1.85
C ALA A 478 -38.70 -7.34 1.24
N ARG A 479 -38.81 -6.54 0.17
CA ARG A 479 -40.07 -6.32 -0.58
C ARG A 479 -40.54 -7.55 -1.37
N TYR A 480 -39.68 -8.55 -1.56
CA TYR A 480 -40.02 -9.80 -2.24
C TYR A 480 -40.36 -10.90 -1.22
N ASP A 481 -41.05 -11.93 -1.70
CA ASP A 481 -41.31 -13.15 -0.94
C ASP A 481 -39.98 -13.84 -0.52
N LYS A 482 -40.08 -14.74 0.46
CA LYS A 482 -38.91 -15.36 1.08
C LYS A 482 -38.01 -16.06 0.05
N GLU A 483 -38.58 -16.84 -0.85
CA GLU A 483 -37.82 -17.64 -1.80
C GLU A 483 -37.07 -16.75 -2.80
N ARG A 484 -37.78 -15.78 -3.41
CA ARG A 484 -37.19 -14.83 -4.35
C ARG A 484 -36.12 -13.94 -3.71
N ARG A 485 -36.34 -13.51 -2.46
CA ARG A 485 -35.40 -12.68 -1.69
C ARG A 485 -34.05 -13.38 -1.50
N TYR A 486 -34.06 -14.63 -1.04
CA TYR A 486 -32.82 -15.40 -0.85
C TYR A 486 -32.16 -15.75 -2.18
N ALA A 487 -32.94 -16.01 -3.24
CA ALA A 487 -32.39 -16.23 -4.58
C ALA A 487 -31.67 -14.98 -5.13
N LEU A 488 -32.23 -13.79 -4.93
CA LEU A 488 -31.60 -12.52 -5.31
C LEU A 488 -30.34 -12.25 -4.46
N ALA A 489 -30.43 -12.43 -3.13
CA ALA A 489 -29.30 -12.29 -2.23
C ALA A 489 -28.14 -13.21 -2.63
N GLN A 490 -28.43 -14.48 -2.93
CA GLN A 490 -27.41 -15.43 -3.39
C GLN A 490 -26.79 -14.98 -4.72
N THR A 491 -27.61 -14.46 -5.65
CA THR A 491 -27.12 -13.96 -6.93
C THR A 491 -26.14 -12.79 -6.75
N VAL A 492 -26.40 -11.91 -5.78
CA VAL A 492 -25.48 -10.81 -5.43
C VAL A 492 -24.23 -11.34 -4.72
N LEU A 493 -24.37 -12.29 -3.78
CA LEU A 493 -23.23 -12.89 -3.08
C LEU A 493 -22.29 -13.61 -4.05
N ASP A 494 -22.82 -14.45 -4.93
CA ASP A 494 -22.03 -15.15 -5.95
C ASP A 494 -21.27 -14.17 -6.85
N ALA A 495 -21.87 -13.01 -7.15
CA ALA A 495 -21.22 -11.95 -7.92
C ALA A 495 -20.11 -11.24 -7.13
N LEU A 496 -20.34 -10.97 -5.84
CA LEU A 496 -19.37 -10.33 -4.94
C LEU A 496 -18.17 -11.22 -4.59
N ALA A 497 -18.44 -12.50 -4.35
CA ALA A 497 -17.49 -13.53 -3.95
C ALA A 497 -16.74 -14.16 -5.14
N GLY A 498 -17.28 -14.00 -6.35
CA GLY A 498 -16.73 -14.54 -7.59
C GLY A 498 -15.47 -13.82 -8.10
N THR A 499 -15.24 -13.92 -9.40
CA THR A 499 -13.96 -13.66 -10.09
C THR A 499 -13.41 -12.23 -9.96
N ASN A 500 -14.21 -11.28 -9.48
CA ASN A 500 -13.86 -9.85 -9.40
C ASN A 500 -13.41 -9.38 -8.00
N GLY A 501 -13.47 -10.25 -6.98
CA GLY A 501 -12.72 -10.10 -5.73
C GLY A 501 -12.99 -8.82 -4.93
N LEU A 502 -14.25 -8.43 -4.72
CA LEU A 502 -14.62 -7.34 -3.81
C LEU A 502 -15.07 -7.84 -2.42
N LEU A 503 -15.52 -9.09 -2.34
CA LEU A 503 -15.52 -9.89 -1.11
C LEU A 503 -14.75 -11.18 -1.40
N LEU A 504 -13.71 -11.43 -0.64
CA LEU A 504 -12.90 -12.63 -0.73
C LEU A 504 -13.46 -13.67 0.23
N GLN A 505 -13.82 -14.84 -0.31
CA GLN A 505 -14.01 -16.01 0.54
C GLN A 505 -12.66 -16.38 1.18
N ARG A 506 -12.60 -16.42 2.52
CA ARG A 506 -11.40 -16.77 3.33
C ARG A 506 -11.50 -18.16 3.98
N GLY A 507 -12.55 -18.90 3.62
CA GLY A 507 -12.84 -20.24 4.11
C GLY A 507 -14.31 -20.59 3.88
N PRO A 508 -14.76 -21.81 4.21
CA PRO A 508 -16.15 -22.23 4.03
C PRO A 508 -17.12 -21.28 4.75
N GLY A 509 -17.90 -20.53 3.96
CA GLY A 509 -18.89 -19.57 4.47
C GLY A 509 -18.29 -18.39 5.25
N ILE A 510 -17.04 -17.99 4.97
CA ILE A 510 -16.42 -16.79 5.56
C ILE A 510 -15.94 -15.87 4.45
N TYR A 511 -16.31 -14.59 4.53
CA TYR A 511 -16.01 -13.55 3.55
C TYR A 511 -15.30 -12.38 4.19
N ALA A 512 -14.38 -11.72 3.49
CA ALA A 512 -13.74 -10.50 3.94
C ALA A 512 -13.41 -9.56 2.78
N PHE A 513 -13.09 -8.31 3.06
CA PHE A 513 -12.66 -7.39 2.01
C PHE A 513 -11.22 -7.67 1.55
N PRO A 514 -10.87 -7.37 0.29
CA PRO A 514 -9.53 -7.58 -0.27
C PRO A 514 -8.42 -6.84 0.46
N HIS A 515 -8.77 -5.66 0.95
CA HIS A 515 -7.87 -4.80 1.68
C HIS A 515 -8.65 -4.06 2.77
N ARG A 516 -8.02 -3.86 3.93
CA ARG A 516 -8.62 -3.18 5.08
C ARG A 516 -9.05 -1.75 4.75
N THR A 517 -8.29 -1.03 3.92
CA THR A 517 -8.65 0.35 3.54
C THR A 517 -9.94 0.43 2.70
N PHE A 518 -10.27 -0.59 1.91
CA PHE A 518 -11.58 -0.63 1.24
C PHE A 518 -12.71 -0.85 2.24
N GLN A 519 -12.50 -1.72 3.23
CA GLN A 519 -13.44 -1.91 4.33
C GLN A 519 -13.65 -0.61 5.11
N GLU A 520 -12.57 0.11 5.46
CA GLU A 520 -12.61 1.40 6.17
C GLU A 520 -13.33 2.48 5.35
N PHE A 521 -12.99 2.61 4.06
CA PHE A 521 -13.68 3.52 3.16
C PHE A 521 -15.18 3.21 3.08
N LEU A 522 -15.55 1.94 2.87
CA LEU A 522 -16.95 1.50 2.75
C LEU A 522 -17.72 1.68 4.06
N ALA A 523 -17.08 1.45 5.21
CA ALA A 523 -17.66 1.70 6.52
C ALA A 523 -17.96 3.19 6.73
N GLY A 524 -17.02 4.07 6.38
CA GLY A 524 -17.23 5.51 6.37
C GLY A 524 -18.32 5.95 5.38
N TYR A 525 -18.31 5.37 4.19
CA TYR A 525 -19.32 5.62 3.15
C TYR A 525 -20.73 5.26 3.60
N HIS A 526 -20.89 4.20 4.42
CA HIS A 526 -22.16 3.85 5.03
C HIS A 526 -22.62 4.88 6.06
N LEU A 527 -21.70 5.31 6.95
CA LEU A 527 -21.98 6.27 8.02
C LEU A 527 -22.52 7.59 7.48
N LYS A 528 -21.96 8.12 6.38
CA LYS A 528 -22.38 9.41 5.79
C LYS A 528 -23.86 9.43 5.39
N ALA A 529 -24.43 8.27 5.03
CA ALA A 529 -25.81 8.15 4.58
C ALA A 529 -26.83 7.99 5.74
N GLN A 530 -26.38 7.82 6.98
CA GLN A 530 -27.28 7.54 8.11
C GLN A 530 -27.99 8.78 8.66
N LYS A 531 -29.24 8.60 9.09
CA LYS A 531 -30.07 9.68 9.67
C LYS A 531 -29.52 10.19 11.00
N ASP A 532 -28.95 9.31 11.80
CA ASP A 532 -28.34 9.57 13.10
C ASP A 532 -26.81 9.73 13.03
N TYR A 533 -26.29 10.12 11.87
CA TYR A 533 -24.87 10.36 11.58
C TYR A 533 -24.06 11.00 12.71
N GLN A 534 -24.54 12.09 13.30
CA GLN A 534 -23.83 12.79 14.39
C GLN A 534 -23.56 11.85 15.56
N LYS A 535 -24.61 11.13 15.98
CA LYS A 535 -24.54 10.18 17.10
C LYS A 535 -23.63 9.01 16.75
N LEU A 536 -23.82 8.38 15.58
CA LEU A 536 -23.03 7.22 15.18
C LEU A 536 -21.54 7.57 15.08
N CYS A 537 -21.20 8.64 14.35
CA CYS A 537 -19.81 9.06 14.17
C CYS A 537 -19.14 9.38 15.50
N ARG A 538 -19.86 10.04 16.42
CA ARG A 538 -19.35 10.32 17.78
C ARG A 538 -19.07 9.04 18.59
N GLU A 539 -19.97 8.07 18.56
CA GLU A 539 -19.77 6.78 19.26
C GLU A 539 -18.59 6.00 18.71
N ARG A 540 -18.33 6.10 17.39
CA ARG A 540 -17.20 5.45 16.72
C ARG A 540 -15.90 6.22 16.91
N ALA A 541 -15.94 7.55 17.00
CA ALA A 541 -14.76 8.38 17.26
C ALA A 541 -14.09 8.09 18.61
N ALA A 542 -14.80 7.52 19.58
CA ALA A 542 -14.19 7.06 20.83
C ALA A 542 -13.29 5.81 20.65
N GLN A 543 -13.31 5.19 19.46
CA GLN A 543 -12.62 3.95 19.14
C GLN A 543 -11.55 4.24 18.08
N ALA A 544 -10.27 4.12 18.45
CA ALA A 544 -9.16 4.52 17.59
C ALA A 544 -9.14 3.85 16.20
N HIS A 545 -9.62 2.61 16.10
CA HIS A 545 -9.67 1.88 14.83
C HIS A 545 -10.65 2.47 13.80
N TRP A 546 -11.63 3.29 14.24
CA TRP A 546 -12.58 3.98 13.35
C TRP A 546 -12.07 5.31 12.80
N HIS A 547 -10.97 5.85 13.34
CA HIS A 547 -10.48 7.18 12.96
C HIS A 547 -10.21 7.27 11.46
N GLU A 548 -9.60 6.24 10.88
CA GLU A 548 -9.33 6.18 9.44
C GLU A 548 -10.62 6.18 8.61
N SER A 549 -11.60 5.35 8.99
CA SER A 549 -12.92 5.29 8.36
C SER A 549 -13.63 6.66 8.37
N LEU A 550 -13.53 7.40 9.49
CA LEU A 550 -14.10 8.75 9.62
C LEU A 550 -13.34 9.79 8.79
N SER A 551 -12.01 9.71 8.73
CA SER A 551 -11.18 10.58 7.88
C SER A 551 -11.48 10.38 6.39
N LEU A 552 -11.56 9.13 5.94
CA LEU A 552 -11.93 8.79 4.55
C LEU A 552 -13.35 9.26 4.21
N MET A 553 -14.30 9.08 5.14
CA MET A 553 -15.66 9.57 5.01
C MET A 553 -15.71 11.09 4.82
N VAL A 554 -15.07 11.86 5.72
CA VAL A 554 -15.07 13.32 5.65
C VAL A 554 -14.35 13.79 4.39
N GLY A 555 -13.22 13.19 4.02
CA GLY A 555 -12.52 13.49 2.78
C GLY A 555 -13.42 13.31 1.55
N TYR A 556 -14.21 12.22 1.50
CA TYR A 556 -15.18 12.00 0.44
C TYR A 556 -16.32 13.04 0.45
N GLN A 557 -16.91 13.31 1.61
CA GLN A 557 -18.01 14.28 1.74
C GLN A 557 -17.60 15.68 1.29
N VAL A 558 -16.41 16.12 1.70
CA VAL A 558 -15.89 17.46 1.42
C VAL A 558 -15.58 17.63 -0.07
N LEU A 559 -14.94 16.63 -0.68
CA LEU A 559 -14.40 16.76 -2.04
C LEU A 559 -15.39 16.35 -3.13
N GLU A 560 -16.19 15.31 -2.89
CA GLU A 560 -17.12 14.74 -3.87
C GLU A 560 -18.57 15.19 -3.61
N ASP A 561 -19.09 14.97 -2.40
CA ASP A 561 -20.48 15.34 -2.08
C ASP A 561 -20.66 16.87 -1.93
N ARG A 562 -19.55 17.62 -1.80
CA ARG A 562 -19.51 19.06 -1.45
C ARG A 562 -20.29 19.39 -0.17
N GLU A 563 -20.32 18.44 0.77
CA GLU A 563 -21.03 18.53 2.04
C GLU A 563 -20.07 18.95 3.15
N LEU A 564 -20.26 20.15 3.71
CA LEU A 564 -19.40 20.72 4.75
C LEU A 564 -20.09 20.84 6.12
N GLU A 565 -21.41 21.01 6.16
CA GLU A 565 -22.14 21.31 7.39
C GLU A 565 -22.08 20.15 8.39
N ARG A 566 -22.34 18.94 7.90
CA ARG A 566 -22.34 17.73 8.75
C ARG A 566 -20.95 17.41 9.30
N PRO A 567 -19.86 17.40 8.50
CA PRO A 567 -18.49 17.27 9.02
C PRO A 567 -18.10 18.35 10.03
N ILE A 568 -18.43 19.63 9.78
CA ILE A 568 -18.13 20.72 10.72
C ILE A 568 -18.90 20.52 12.04
N GLY A 569 -20.17 20.15 11.97
CA GLY A 569 -20.97 19.83 13.14
C GLY A 569 -20.36 18.70 13.97
N LEU A 570 -19.87 17.63 13.32
CA LEU A 570 -19.17 16.54 13.98
C LEU A 570 -17.91 17.04 14.70
N CYS A 571 -17.06 17.84 14.03
CA CYS A 571 -15.84 18.40 14.64
C CYS A 571 -16.15 19.22 15.90
N ARG A 572 -17.22 20.03 15.89
CA ARG A 572 -17.69 20.79 17.08
C ARG A 572 -18.05 19.88 18.25
N GLU A 573 -18.64 18.72 18.00
CA GLU A 573 -18.95 17.75 19.06
C GLU A 573 -17.68 17.08 19.59
N LEU A 574 -16.78 16.67 18.70
CA LEU A 574 -15.56 15.95 19.05
C LEU A 574 -14.57 16.81 19.86
N LEU A 575 -14.46 18.12 19.57
CA LEU A 575 -13.60 19.02 20.36
C LEU A 575 -14.01 19.14 21.83
N ARG A 576 -15.27 18.84 22.17
CA ARG A 576 -15.81 18.86 23.55
C ARG A 576 -15.63 17.52 24.27
N ARG A 577 -14.93 16.55 23.67
CA ARG A 577 -14.73 15.18 24.19
C ARG A 577 -13.30 15.00 24.70
N GLY A 578 -12.82 13.76 24.68
CA GLY A 578 -11.50 13.39 25.18
C GLY A 578 -10.36 13.76 24.23
N PRO A 579 -9.11 13.59 24.68
CA PRO A 579 -7.91 13.85 23.90
C PRO A 579 -7.87 13.15 22.52
N GLY A 580 -8.35 11.90 22.45
CA GLY A 580 -8.39 11.11 21.21
C GLY A 580 -9.31 11.72 20.16
N GLU A 581 -10.52 12.08 20.56
CA GLU A 581 -11.52 12.72 19.72
C GLU A 581 -11.14 14.15 19.33
N GLN A 582 -10.49 14.88 20.23
CA GLN A 582 -9.97 16.23 19.94
C GLN A 582 -8.87 16.19 18.85
N ALA A 583 -7.93 15.24 18.94
CA ALA A 583 -6.94 15.03 17.89
C ALA A 583 -7.59 14.67 16.55
N LEU A 584 -8.57 13.75 16.55
CA LEU A 584 -9.34 13.41 15.36
C LEU A 584 -10.06 14.64 14.78
N ALA A 585 -10.71 15.46 15.61
CA ALA A 585 -11.37 16.68 15.15
C ALA A 585 -10.40 17.62 14.42
N GLY A 586 -9.17 17.75 14.91
CA GLY A 586 -8.11 18.49 14.23
C GLY A 586 -7.78 17.94 12.85
N GLU A 587 -7.62 16.62 12.73
CA GLU A 587 -7.35 15.93 11.46
C GLU A 587 -8.51 16.14 10.46
N LEU A 588 -9.75 16.03 10.92
CA LEU A 588 -10.94 16.26 10.09
C LEU A 588 -11.04 17.72 9.66
N LEU A 589 -10.74 18.68 10.53
CA LEU A 589 -10.71 20.10 10.18
C LEU A 589 -9.62 20.44 9.16
N ALA A 590 -8.47 19.76 9.22
CA ALA A 590 -7.42 19.87 8.21
C ALA A 590 -7.91 19.38 6.84
N LEU A 591 -8.64 18.26 6.79
CA LEU A 591 -9.26 17.76 5.55
C LEU A 591 -10.34 18.71 5.00
N ILE A 592 -11.18 19.27 5.89
CA ILE A 592 -12.24 20.21 5.54
C ILE A 592 -11.67 21.51 4.96
N GLY A 593 -10.64 22.09 5.61
CA GLY A 593 -9.94 23.30 5.18
C GLY A 593 -10.75 24.59 5.38
N ALA A 594 -10.22 25.54 6.18
CA ALA A 594 -10.92 26.79 6.50
C ALA A 594 -11.23 27.64 5.25
N GLU A 595 -10.30 27.72 4.30
CA GLU A 595 -10.49 28.46 3.05
C GLU A 595 -11.64 27.90 2.22
N ARG A 596 -11.78 26.58 2.17
CA ARG A 596 -12.87 25.91 1.45
C ARG A 596 -14.22 26.25 2.08
N VAL A 597 -14.29 26.28 3.42
CA VAL A 597 -15.51 26.72 4.13
C VAL A 597 -15.80 28.18 3.84
N ALA A 598 -14.79 29.07 3.91
CA ALA A 598 -14.95 30.50 3.60
C ALA A 598 -15.52 30.75 2.20
N GLN A 599 -15.10 29.95 1.21
CA GLN A 599 -15.56 30.03 -0.17
C GLN A 599 -16.98 29.45 -0.36
N TYR A 600 -17.35 28.44 0.42
CA TYR A 600 -18.66 27.79 0.33
C TYR A 600 -19.73 28.60 1.07
N ASP A 601 -19.50 28.88 2.35
CA ASP A 601 -20.36 29.69 3.20
C ASP A 601 -19.54 30.20 4.40
N ALA A 602 -19.22 31.50 4.38
CA ALA A 602 -18.47 32.15 5.44
C ALA A 602 -19.20 32.14 6.79
N GLU A 603 -20.54 32.02 6.82
CA GLU A 603 -21.30 31.93 8.07
C GLU A 603 -21.05 30.59 8.80
N LEU A 604 -20.68 29.52 8.08
CA LEU A 604 -20.33 28.23 8.68
C LEU A 604 -19.04 28.27 9.50
N LEU A 605 -18.13 29.19 9.19
CA LEU A 605 -16.97 29.49 10.04
C LEU A 605 -17.40 30.07 11.39
N GLY A 606 -18.60 30.65 11.47
CA GLY A 606 -19.08 31.41 12.62
C GLY A 606 -18.17 32.61 12.92
N PRO A 607 -18.11 33.11 14.17
CA PRO A 607 -17.20 34.19 14.57
C PRO A 607 -15.69 33.78 14.59
N GLY A 608 -15.28 32.70 13.89
CA GLY A 608 -13.89 32.25 13.84
C GLY A 608 -13.43 31.36 15.01
N GLU A 609 -14.33 31.00 15.93
CA GLU A 609 -13.98 30.28 17.17
C GLU A 609 -13.56 28.82 16.94
N LEU A 610 -14.05 28.11 15.91
CA LEU A 610 -13.84 26.67 15.81
C LEU A 610 -12.38 26.28 15.50
N TRP A 611 -11.79 26.88 14.47
CA TRP A 611 -10.38 26.62 14.13
C TRP A 611 -9.45 27.16 15.20
N GLN A 612 -9.78 28.30 15.82
CA GLN A 612 -9.03 28.81 16.95
C GLN A 612 -9.07 27.84 18.14
N GLN A 613 -10.26 27.41 18.55
CA GLN A 613 -10.44 26.43 19.62
C GLN A 613 -9.71 25.12 19.33
N ALA A 614 -9.78 24.63 18.09
CA ALA A 614 -9.04 23.44 17.68
C ALA A 614 -7.53 23.66 17.81
N ARG A 615 -6.99 24.81 17.36
CA ARG A 615 -5.57 25.14 17.49
C ARG A 615 -5.11 25.14 18.95
N ASP A 616 -5.86 25.82 19.82
CA ASP A 616 -5.51 25.94 21.25
C ASP A 616 -5.53 24.56 21.93
N LEU A 617 -6.54 23.74 21.65
CA LEU A 617 -6.65 22.38 22.19
C LEU A 617 -5.55 21.47 21.65
N LEU A 618 -5.27 21.48 20.35
CA LEU A 618 -4.24 20.64 19.75
C LEU A 618 -2.84 21.05 20.21
N LEU A 619 -2.59 22.34 20.43
CA LEU A 619 -1.33 22.82 20.99
C LEU A 619 -1.13 22.27 22.40
N ALA A 620 -2.16 22.40 23.26
CA ALA A 620 -2.13 21.83 24.60
C ALA A 620 -1.97 20.30 24.57
N LEU A 621 -2.65 19.59 23.65
CA LEU A 621 -2.52 18.14 23.50
C LEU A 621 -1.13 17.71 23.03
N ALA A 622 -0.53 18.45 22.10
CA ALA A 622 0.78 18.13 21.55
C ALA A 622 1.91 18.39 22.55
N THR A 623 1.78 19.42 23.39
CA THR A 623 2.89 19.94 24.21
C THR A 623 2.74 19.70 25.71
N GLU A 624 1.53 19.40 26.20
CA GLU A 624 1.25 19.22 27.63
C GLU A 624 0.68 17.83 27.96
N GLY A 625 0.86 17.41 29.22
CA GLY A 625 0.37 16.14 29.75
C GLY A 625 1.25 14.93 29.42
N GLN A 626 0.91 13.76 29.98
CA GLN A 626 1.72 12.55 29.91
C GLN A 626 0.87 11.29 29.69
N ALA A 627 1.52 10.16 29.43
CA ALA A 627 0.87 8.85 29.41
C ALA A 627 0.40 8.45 30.84
N PRO A 628 -0.74 7.73 30.96
CA PRO A 628 -1.53 7.14 29.88
C PRO A 628 -2.56 8.07 29.21
N GLU A 629 -2.81 9.27 29.75
CA GLU A 629 -3.88 10.15 29.24
C GLU A 629 -3.58 10.77 27.87
N ARG A 630 -2.30 11.11 27.62
CA ARG A 630 -1.82 11.71 26.37
C ARG A 630 -0.54 11.04 25.91
N PRO A 631 -0.57 9.80 25.41
CA PRO A 631 0.62 9.08 24.98
C PRO A 631 1.27 9.72 23.74
N ALA A 632 2.55 9.47 23.50
CA ALA A 632 3.32 10.09 22.41
C ALA A 632 2.67 9.98 21.01
N PRO A 633 2.05 8.84 20.61
CA PRO A 633 1.34 8.75 19.34
C PRO A 633 0.17 9.72 19.22
N LEU A 634 -0.54 9.98 20.33
CA LEU A 634 -1.64 10.95 20.34
C LEU A 634 -1.12 12.39 20.24
N ARG A 635 -0.05 12.72 20.97
CA ARG A 635 0.59 14.05 20.90
C ARG A 635 1.13 14.35 19.50
N CYS A 636 1.75 13.35 18.87
CA CYS A 636 2.24 13.43 17.49
C CYS A 636 1.10 13.70 16.50
N ARG A 637 -0.01 12.95 16.59
CA ARG A 637 -1.21 13.19 15.76
C ARG A 637 -1.77 14.60 15.94
N ALA A 638 -1.90 15.06 17.19
CA ALA A 638 -2.36 16.41 17.49
C ALA A 638 -1.44 17.49 16.90
N GLY A 639 -0.12 17.32 17.01
CA GLY A 639 0.86 18.25 16.44
C GLY A 639 0.84 18.28 14.90
N LEU A 640 0.64 17.14 14.24
CA LEU A 640 0.53 17.07 12.79
C LEU A 640 -0.74 17.79 12.30
N ALA A 641 -1.87 17.53 12.95
CA ALA A 641 -3.13 18.22 12.69
C ALA A 641 -3.01 19.73 12.91
N LEU A 642 -2.39 20.15 14.03
CA LEU A 642 -2.14 21.55 14.34
C LEU A 642 -1.35 22.25 13.23
N GLY A 643 -0.29 21.62 12.72
CA GLY A 643 0.52 22.15 11.63
C GLY A 643 -0.33 22.44 10.39
N GLN A 644 -1.15 21.47 9.99
CA GLN A 644 -2.01 21.61 8.81
C GLN A 644 -3.11 22.67 8.99
N ILE A 645 -3.78 22.73 10.14
CA ILE A 645 -4.86 23.72 10.34
C ILE A 645 -4.34 25.15 10.53
N ALA A 646 -3.11 25.33 11.02
CA ALA A 646 -2.54 26.65 11.29
C ALA A 646 -1.80 27.21 10.06
N TYR A 647 -1.13 26.36 9.30
CA TYR A 647 -0.21 26.75 8.24
C TYR A 647 -0.56 26.20 6.86
N GLY A 648 -1.48 25.24 6.76
CA GLY A 648 -1.78 24.55 5.52
C GLY A 648 -0.61 23.68 5.03
N PRO A 649 -0.62 23.27 3.75
CA PRO A 649 0.48 22.51 3.16
C PRO A 649 1.73 23.38 2.98
N VAL A 650 2.92 22.80 3.16
CA VAL A 650 4.21 23.52 2.99
C VAL A 650 4.41 24.10 1.59
N ALA A 651 3.77 23.52 0.57
CA ALA A 651 3.76 24.05 -0.80
C ALA A 651 3.04 25.42 -0.90
N GLY A 652 2.07 25.70 -0.03
CA GLY A 652 1.42 27.01 0.05
C GLY A 652 2.33 28.07 0.70
N LEU A 653 3.10 27.67 1.71
CA LEU A 653 4.02 28.56 2.44
C LEU A 653 5.13 29.11 1.52
N ILE A 654 5.70 28.28 0.65
CA ILE A 654 6.73 28.72 -0.32
C ILE A 654 6.17 29.70 -1.37
N ALA A 655 4.86 29.68 -1.61
CA ALA A 655 4.19 30.58 -2.56
C ALA A 655 3.83 31.95 -1.93
N GLY A 656 4.30 32.22 -0.71
CA GLY A 656 4.08 33.50 -0.01
C GLY A 656 2.78 33.57 0.79
N GLN A 657 2.11 32.44 1.05
CA GLN A 657 1.00 32.41 2.00
C GLN A 657 1.54 32.69 3.41
N SER A 658 1.15 33.85 3.97
CA SER A 658 1.58 34.22 5.32
C SER A 658 0.88 33.36 6.36
N PRO A 659 1.60 32.84 7.38
CA PRO A 659 1.03 32.03 8.43
C PRO A 659 -0.10 32.76 9.17
N SER A 660 -1.19 32.05 9.45
CA SER A 660 -2.41 32.66 10.01
C SER A 660 -2.25 33.14 11.46
N LEU A 661 -1.32 32.54 12.22
CA LEU A 661 -0.87 32.94 13.57
C LEU A 661 0.53 32.36 13.84
N PRO A 662 1.39 33.03 14.63
CA PRO A 662 2.66 32.46 15.06
C PRO A 662 2.44 31.42 16.18
N ASP A 663 2.90 30.19 15.99
CA ASP A 663 2.95 29.13 17.02
C ASP A 663 4.16 29.37 17.94
N PRO A 664 4.04 29.11 19.26
CA PRO A 664 5.13 29.31 20.22
C PRO A 664 6.39 28.47 19.94
N ARG A 665 6.33 27.50 19.03
CA ARG A 665 7.50 26.71 18.62
C ARG A 665 8.27 27.28 17.44
N LEU A 666 7.71 28.26 16.74
CA LEU A 666 8.33 28.82 15.53
C LEU A 666 9.00 30.15 15.81
N LEU A 667 10.10 30.41 15.10
CA LEU A 667 10.74 31.72 15.08
C LEU A 667 9.87 32.73 14.31
N ASN A 668 9.52 33.84 14.95
CA ASN A 668 8.96 34.99 14.24
C ASN A 668 10.10 35.86 13.72
N LEU A 669 10.27 35.92 12.39
CA LEU A 669 11.33 36.69 11.73
C LEU A 669 11.28 38.19 12.01
N ALA A 670 10.12 38.75 12.40
CA ALA A 670 9.99 40.16 12.73
C ALA A 670 10.50 40.49 14.15
N SER A 671 10.30 39.59 15.11
CA SER A 671 10.71 39.81 16.51
C SER A 671 12.01 39.10 16.88
N GLY A 672 12.45 38.11 16.11
CA GLY A 672 13.61 37.29 16.42
C GLY A 672 13.40 36.30 17.56
N ASP A 673 12.15 36.01 17.93
CA ASP A 673 11.79 35.09 19.01
C ASP A 673 10.40 34.51 18.76
N SER A 674 10.01 33.49 19.53
CA SER A 674 8.65 32.94 19.54
C SER A 674 7.69 33.89 20.26
N PRO A 675 6.36 33.78 20.05
CA PRO A 675 5.35 34.56 20.76
C PRO A 675 5.44 34.54 22.29
N ASP A 676 5.93 33.45 22.88
CA ASP A 676 6.14 33.31 24.33
C ASP A 676 7.54 33.72 24.81
N GLY A 677 8.42 34.16 23.89
CA GLY A 677 9.78 34.62 24.18
C GLY A 677 10.73 33.50 24.63
N ARG A 678 10.50 32.27 24.15
CA ARG A 678 11.22 31.05 24.58
C ARG A 678 11.81 30.27 23.41
N TYR A 679 11.96 30.88 22.24
CA TYR A 679 12.60 30.21 21.10
C TYR A 679 14.08 29.93 21.40
N TRP A 680 14.74 30.86 22.09
CA TRP A 680 16.16 30.77 22.39
C TRP A 680 16.43 30.28 23.82
N CYS A 681 17.13 29.16 23.93
CA CYS A 681 17.62 28.59 25.18
C CYS A 681 19.02 29.11 25.48
N GLY A 682 19.18 29.90 26.54
CA GLY A 682 20.47 30.45 26.96
C GLY A 682 21.40 29.40 27.56
N VAL A 683 22.67 29.44 27.14
CA VAL A 683 23.75 28.60 27.69
C VAL A 683 24.88 29.52 28.14
N GLU A 684 25.20 29.47 29.43
CA GLU A 684 26.24 30.31 30.02
C GLU A 684 27.66 29.80 29.67
N SER A 685 28.62 30.72 29.62
CA SER A 685 30.04 30.37 29.55
C SER A 685 30.44 29.58 30.79
N GLY A 686 31.29 28.58 30.64
CA GLY A 686 31.79 27.84 31.80
C GLY A 686 32.20 26.41 31.50
N PRO A 687 32.57 25.67 32.56
CA PRO A 687 32.98 24.29 32.43
C PRO A 687 31.77 23.36 32.22
N PHE A 688 31.94 22.34 31.38
CA PHE A 688 30.97 21.26 31.19
C PHE A 688 31.67 19.92 30.97
N TRP A 689 30.93 18.82 31.11
CA TRP A 689 31.45 17.48 30.84
C TRP A 689 31.21 17.09 29.39
N HIS A 690 32.25 16.61 28.70
CA HIS A 690 32.24 16.20 27.30
C HIS A 690 32.66 14.73 27.18
N SER A 691 31.99 13.97 26.33
CA SER A 691 32.42 12.64 25.90
C SER A 691 33.54 12.81 24.89
N PRO A 692 34.80 12.37 25.09
CA PRO A 692 35.92 12.74 24.20
C PRO A 692 36.09 11.83 22.97
N SER A 693 35.51 10.63 22.96
CA SER A 693 35.75 9.68 21.86
C SER A 693 35.04 10.15 20.59
N PRO A 694 35.72 10.16 19.43
CA PRO A 694 35.04 10.32 18.15
C PRO A 694 34.39 9.00 17.70
N ASP A 695 34.93 7.84 18.11
CA ASP A 695 34.47 6.50 17.73
C ASP A 695 33.09 6.18 18.36
N PRO A 696 32.02 6.01 17.55
CA PRO A 696 30.65 5.76 18.02
C PRO A 696 30.55 4.58 18.98
N ASP A 697 31.30 3.50 18.75
CA ASP A 697 31.26 2.29 19.57
C ASP A 697 31.93 2.49 20.94
N LYS A 698 32.76 3.54 21.09
CA LYS A 698 33.50 3.85 22.32
C LYS A 698 33.01 5.12 23.01
N GLN A 699 32.12 5.91 22.40
CA GLN A 699 31.63 7.16 22.99
C GLN A 699 30.94 6.97 24.35
N GLN A 700 30.21 5.87 24.52
CA GLN A 700 29.49 5.56 25.75
C GLN A 700 30.42 5.11 26.91
N THR A 701 31.49 4.37 26.59
CA THR A 701 32.42 3.83 27.58
C THR A 701 33.58 4.78 27.88
N ALA A 702 33.79 5.80 27.04
CA ALA A 702 34.77 6.84 27.26
C ALA A 702 34.45 7.64 28.53
N SER A 703 35.46 7.82 29.38
CA SER A 703 35.34 8.67 30.56
C SER A 703 35.13 10.13 30.13
N LEU A 704 34.12 10.79 30.70
CA LEU A 704 33.86 12.20 30.46
C LEU A 704 35.07 13.05 30.85
N VAL A 705 35.41 14.02 30.01
CA VAL A 705 36.45 15.02 30.25
C VAL A 705 35.80 16.38 30.49
N GLN A 706 36.38 17.18 31.37
CA GLN A 706 35.91 18.54 31.60
C GLN A 706 36.48 19.47 30.54
N MET A 707 35.59 20.16 29.82
CA MET A 707 35.92 21.19 28.83
C MET A 707 35.39 22.54 29.32
N THR A 708 35.83 23.65 28.74
CA THR A 708 35.33 24.99 29.07
C THR A 708 35.11 25.78 27.79
N LEU A 709 33.90 26.33 27.63
CA LEU A 709 33.63 27.37 26.64
C LEU A 709 33.69 28.73 27.34
N ASP A 710 34.43 29.67 26.77
CA ASP A 710 34.74 30.98 27.36
C ASP A 710 33.71 32.08 27.01
N TYR A 711 32.63 31.71 26.31
CA TYR A 711 31.51 32.59 25.98
C TYR A 711 30.16 31.89 26.20
N GLY A 712 29.12 32.69 26.39
CA GLY A 712 27.73 32.21 26.39
C GLY A 712 27.13 32.31 25.00
N PHE A 713 26.17 31.44 24.71
CA PHE A 713 25.44 31.40 23.44
C PHE A 713 23.96 31.11 23.70
N LYS A 714 23.12 31.21 22.67
CA LYS A 714 21.75 30.72 22.73
C LYS A 714 21.51 29.69 21.65
N ILE A 715 20.81 28.62 21.97
CA ILE A 715 20.46 27.57 21.00
C ILE A 715 18.95 27.56 20.78
N ALA A 716 18.50 27.29 19.55
CA ALA A 716 17.07 27.16 19.29
C ALA A 716 16.48 26.02 20.11
N ARG A 717 15.26 26.23 20.62
CA ARG A 717 14.57 25.28 21.49
C ARG A 717 14.18 23.99 20.78
N PHE A 718 13.94 24.05 19.48
CA PHE A 718 13.59 22.91 18.61
C PHE A 718 14.49 22.88 17.36
N PRO A 719 14.58 21.73 16.65
CA PRO A 719 15.14 21.69 15.30
C PRO A 719 14.34 22.59 14.35
N VAL A 720 14.98 23.06 13.28
CA VAL A 720 14.32 23.89 12.27
C VAL A 720 13.17 23.12 11.62
N THR A 721 11.98 23.69 11.65
CA THR A 721 10.77 23.07 11.10
C THR A 721 10.60 23.33 9.61
N ASN A 722 9.75 22.55 8.93
CA ASN A 722 9.39 22.80 7.54
C ASN A 722 8.76 24.19 7.34
N ALA A 723 7.99 24.72 8.29
CA ALA A 723 7.40 26.06 8.20
C ALA A 723 8.48 27.15 8.21
N GLU A 724 9.48 27.02 9.08
CA GLU A 724 10.63 27.94 9.13
C GLU A 724 11.49 27.83 7.87
N TYR A 725 11.75 26.60 7.40
CA TYR A 725 12.51 26.37 6.18
C TYR A 725 11.78 26.85 4.92
N ALA A 726 10.44 26.78 4.90
CA ALA A 726 9.64 27.34 3.81
C ALA A 726 9.82 28.85 3.66
N ALA A 727 10.06 29.58 4.76
CA ALA A 727 10.35 31.02 4.70
C ALA A 727 11.70 31.30 4.01
N PHE A 728 12.71 30.47 4.24
CA PHE A 728 13.99 30.53 3.51
C PHE A 728 13.80 30.29 2.01
N ILE A 729 13.02 29.26 1.64
CA ILE A 729 12.72 28.98 0.23
C ILE A 729 11.96 30.14 -0.41
N ALA A 730 10.93 30.67 0.26
CA ALA A 730 10.13 31.80 -0.22
C ALA A 730 10.97 33.07 -0.40
N ALA A 731 12.01 33.26 0.40
CA ALA A 731 12.96 34.37 0.31
C ALA A 731 14.05 34.18 -0.78
N GLY A 732 13.90 33.19 -1.67
CA GLY A 732 14.87 32.93 -2.72
C GLY A 732 16.07 32.09 -2.27
N GLY A 733 15.91 31.28 -1.22
CA GLY A 733 17.00 30.54 -0.57
C GLY A 733 17.86 29.69 -1.51
N TYR A 734 17.26 29.09 -2.54
CA TYR A 734 17.98 28.28 -3.55
C TYR A 734 18.38 29.05 -4.82
N GLN A 735 17.96 30.32 -4.92
CA GLN A 735 18.20 31.21 -6.06
C GLN A 735 19.34 32.19 -5.78
N GLU A 736 19.51 32.60 -4.52
CA GLU A 736 20.45 33.65 -4.13
C GLU A 736 21.81 33.09 -3.71
N ARG A 737 22.84 33.37 -4.52
CA ARG A 737 24.22 32.87 -4.30
C ARG A 737 24.84 33.32 -2.98
N SER A 738 24.43 34.48 -2.45
CA SER A 738 24.99 35.07 -1.22
C SER A 738 24.75 34.22 0.02
N TRP A 739 23.76 33.32 -0.01
CA TRP A 739 23.48 32.42 1.12
C TRP A 739 24.40 31.21 1.15
N TRP A 740 25.08 30.89 0.06
CA TRP A 740 25.80 29.63 -0.07
C TRP A 740 27.30 29.80 0.06
N THR A 741 27.97 28.76 0.57
CA THR A 741 29.41 28.62 0.43
C THR A 741 29.78 28.25 -1.01
N ASP A 742 31.07 28.25 -1.33
CA ASP A 742 31.52 27.89 -2.68
C ASP A 742 31.21 26.42 -2.99
N GLU A 743 31.47 25.52 -2.04
CA GLU A 743 31.15 24.10 -2.17
C GLU A 743 29.64 23.83 -2.12
N GLY A 744 28.91 24.53 -1.25
CA GLY A 744 27.44 24.42 -1.19
C GLY A 744 26.75 24.87 -2.47
N TRP A 745 27.23 25.92 -3.12
CA TRP A 745 26.69 26.34 -4.41
C TRP A 745 26.99 25.29 -5.50
N ARG A 746 28.20 24.71 -5.49
CA ARG A 746 28.56 23.63 -6.42
C ARG A 746 27.71 22.39 -6.22
N TYR A 747 27.33 22.09 -4.98
CA TYR A 747 26.48 20.96 -4.62
C TYR A 747 25.08 21.05 -5.26
N ILE A 748 24.43 22.22 -5.19
CA ILE A 748 23.07 22.38 -5.72
C ILE A 748 23.01 22.53 -7.24
N GLU A 749 24.11 22.92 -7.90
CA GLU A 749 24.15 23.04 -9.36
C GLU A 749 24.21 21.66 -10.04
N PRO A 750 23.81 21.56 -11.33
CA PRO A 750 24.01 20.37 -12.14
C PRO A 750 25.46 19.87 -12.12
N GLY A 751 25.66 18.57 -11.85
CA GLY A 751 27.00 17.97 -11.78
C GLY A 751 27.72 18.10 -10.42
N GLY A 752 27.04 18.58 -9.39
CA GLY A 752 27.48 18.45 -8.00
C GLY A 752 27.71 16.97 -7.61
N GLN A 753 28.61 16.70 -6.66
CA GLN A 753 28.77 15.36 -6.11
C GLN A 753 27.56 15.06 -5.20
N ARG A 754 26.84 13.98 -5.48
CA ARG A 754 25.62 13.58 -4.76
C ARG A 754 25.62 12.08 -4.58
N TRP A 755 25.22 11.62 -3.39
CA TRP A 755 25.16 10.18 -3.09
C TRP A 755 23.92 9.53 -3.69
N GLY A 756 24.16 8.56 -4.57
CA GLY A 756 23.11 7.66 -5.06
C GLY A 756 22.26 8.18 -6.22
N SER A 757 22.65 9.26 -6.93
CA SER A 757 21.96 9.65 -8.17
C SER A 757 22.87 10.31 -9.22
N ASP A 758 22.59 9.93 -10.48
CA ASP A 758 22.93 10.66 -11.72
C ASP A 758 21.99 11.86 -11.91
N GLU A 759 21.62 12.60 -10.85
CA GLU A 759 20.67 13.72 -10.96
C GLU A 759 21.27 14.88 -11.77
N PRO A 760 20.82 15.11 -13.01
CA PRO A 760 21.41 16.15 -13.87
C PRO A 760 20.84 17.54 -13.54
N GLU A 761 19.88 17.64 -12.63
CA GLU A 761 19.10 18.85 -12.38
C GLU A 761 19.58 19.59 -11.13
N ARG A 762 19.31 20.90 -11.12
CA ARG A 762 19.61 21.77 -9.99
C ARG A 762 18.70 21.44 -8.81
N ILE A 763 19.23 21.39 -7.60
CA ILE A 763 18.43 21.24 -6.38
C ILE A 763 17.70 22.56 -6.11
N THR A 764 16.38 22.50 -5.96
CA THR A 764 15.53 23.66 -5.66
C THR A 764 14.70 23.50 -4.39
N LEU A 765 14.65 22.29 -3.82
CA LEU A 765 13.87 21.91 -2.65
C LEU A 765 14.59 20.78 -1.90
N PRO A 766 14.36 20.61 -0.59
CA PRO A 766 14.85 19.46 0.16
C PRO A 766 14.34 18.13 -0.42
N ARG A 767 15.14 17.06 -0.27
CA ARG A 767 14.89 15.74 -0.90
C ARG A 767 13.50 15.14 -0.61
N TYR A 768 12.97 15.35 0.60
CA TYR A 768 11.69 14.78 1.05
C TYR A 768 10.56 15.82 1.13
N TRP A 769 10.73 17.00 0.51
CA TRP A 769 9.77 18.11 0.62
C TRP A 769 8.34 17.76 0.19
N THR A 770 8.19 16.88 -0.80
CA THR A 770 6.87 16.43 -1.32
C THR A 770 6.37 15.15 -0.67
N ASN A 771 7.13 14.54 0.26
CA ASN A 771 6.72 13.31 0.93
C ASN A 771 5.78 13.63 2.09
N LEU A 772 4.56 13.07 2.04
CA LEU A 772 3.49 13.31 3.01
C LEU A 772 3.82 12.86 4.44
N GLU A 773 4.81 11.98 4.64
CA GLU A 773 5.24 11.54 5.96
C GLU A 773 6.15 12.56 6.67
N PHE A 774 6.81 13.44 5.91
CA PHE A 774 7.87 14.33 6.40
C PHE A 774 7.61 15.82 6.12
N ASN A 775 6.49 16.17 5.47
CA ASN A 775 6.23 17.53 4.99
C ASN A 775 5.16 18.30 5.80
N SER A 776 4.87 17.90 7.04
CA SER A 776 4.01 18.70 7.91
C SER A 776 4.74 19.98 8.36
N PRO A 777 4.08 21.16 8.38
CA PRO A 777 4.71 22.44 8.74
C PRO A 777 5.51 22.43 10.04
N LEU A 778 5.07 21.68 11.05
CA LEU A 778 5.69 21.64 12.38
C LEU A 778 6.68 20.48 12.58
N GLN A 779 6.84 19.59 11.60
CA GLN A 779 7.92 18.60 11.63
C GLN A 779 9.26 19.28 11.34
N PRO A 780 10.38 18.75 11.88
CA PRO A 780 11.72 19.14 11.44
C PRO A 780 11.85 18.99 9.92
N VAL A 781 12.54 19.94 9.28
CA VAL A 781 12.93 19.78 7.88
C VAL A 781 13.93 18.65 7.75
N VAL A 782 13.74 17.74 6.79
CA VAL A 782 14.62 16.58 6.56
C VAL A 782 15.03 16.44 5.10
N GLY A 783 16.07 15.65 4.84
CA GLY A 783 16.65 15.52 3.51
C GLY A 783 17.41 16.76 3.07
N VAL A 784 17.91 17.53 4.04
CA VAL A 784 18.79 18.68 3.82
C VAL A 784 20.24 18.27 4.07
N SER A 785 21.11 18.66 3.15
CA SER A 785 22.55 18.56 3.29
C SER A 785 23.08 19.51 4.36
N TRP A 786 24.36 19.34 4.71
CA TRP A 786 25.04 20.27 5.59
C TRP A 786 25.07 21.69 4.99
N TYR A 787 25.28 21.80 3.67
CA TYR A 787 25.36 23.10 2.99
C TYR A 787 24.03 23.83 2.95
N GLU A 788 22.91 23.12 2.75
CA GLU A 788 21.57 23.67 2.83
C GLU A 788 21.28 24.24 4.23
N ALA A 789 21.71 23.52 5.28
CA ALA A 789 21.59 23.96 6.66
C ALA A 789 22.46 25.19 6.97
N ALA A 790 23.70 25.23 6.46
CA ALA A 790 24.59 26.38 6.56
C ALA A 790 24.04 27.60 5.82
N ALA A 791 23.46 27.40 4.62
CA ALA A 791 22.88 28.47 3.83
C ALA A 791 21.67 29.11 4.52
N TYR A 792 20.82 28.30 5.14
CA TYR A 792 19.73 28.78 5.99
C TYR A 792 20.25 29.67 7.13
N CYS A 793 21.35 29.28 7.80
CA CYS A 793 21.92 30.07 8.89
C CYS A 793 22.45 31.44 8.41
N ILE A 794 23.09 31.49 7.24
CA ILE A 794 23.59 32.73 6.63
C ILE A 794 22.42 33.65 6.29
N TRP A 795 21.37 33.12 5.67
CA TRP A 795 20.15 33.86 5.39
C TRP A 795 19.50 34.40 6.67
N LEU A 796 19.29 33.55 7.68
CA LEU A 796 18.64 33.96 8.93
C LEU A 796 19.46 35.01 9.70
N THR A 797 20.79 34.95 9.61
CA THR A 797 21.67 36.01 10.12
C THR A 797 21.40 37.34 9.44
N ALA A 798 21.32 37.36 8.10
CA ALA A 798 21.04 38.57 7.34
C ALA A 798 19.64 39.14 7.63
N GLU A 799 18.62 38.27 7.70
CA GLU A 799 17.26 38.66 8.10
C GLU A 799 17.23 39.27 9.50
N GLY A 800 17.93 38.66 10.47
CA GLY A 800 17.97 39.17 11.83
C GLY A 800 18.69 40.50 11.96
N HIS A 801 19.77 40.71 11.20
CA HIS A 801 20.46 42.00 11.14
C HIS A 801 19.59 43.06 10.48
N ALA A 802 18.87 42.71 9.40
CA ALA A 802 17.98 43.63 8.69
C ALA A 802 16.76 44.03 9.54
N ALA A 803 16.17 43.08 10.26
CA ALA A 803 15.04 43.31 11.17
C ALA A 803 15.46 43.95 12.51
N GLY A 804 16.76 43.94 12.83
CA GLY A 804 17.33 44.63 14.00
C GLY A 804 17.21 43.86 15.31
N TRP A 805 16.72 42.62 15.31
CA TRP A 805 16.68 41.76 16.51
C TRP A 805 17.99 41.01 16.74
N LEU A 806 18.80 40.78 15.69
CA LEU A 806 20.15 40.23 15.82
C LEU A 806 21.17 41.37 15.87
N PRO A 807 22.01 41.47 16.91
CA PRO A 807 23.09 42.45 16.95
C PRO A 807 24.14 42.20 15.87
N GLN A 808 24.79 43.28 15.41
CA GLN A 808 25.77 43.24 14.30
C GLN A 808 27.05 42.46 14.63
N ASP A 809 27.37 42.28 15.91
CA ASP A 809 28.49 41.49 16.40
C ASP A 809 28.13 40.02 16.65
N GLN A 810 26.88 39.62 16.33
CA GLN A 810 26.36 38.28 16.52
C GLN A 810 26.01 37.64 15.17
N GLU A 811 25.94 36.31 15.15
CA GLU A 811 25.54 35.51 13.98
C GLU A 811 24.68 34.31 14.38
N ILE A 812 23.90 33.82 13.43
CA ILE A 812 23.23 32.52 13.49
C ILE A 812 24.05 31.50 12.70
N ARG A 813 24.33 30.36 13.30
CA ARG A 813 25.11 29.27 12.69
C ARG A 813 24.71 27.90 13.22
N LEU A 814 25.26 26.86 12.61
CA LEU A 814 25.20 25.50 13.16
C LEU A 814 26.01 25.42 14.46
N PRO A 815 25.56 24.62 15.45
CA PRO A 815 26.30 24.40 16.68
C PRO A 815 27.56 23.58 16.39
N THR A 816 28.64 23.84 17.12
CA THR A 816 29.76 22.90 17.19
C THR A 816 29.37 21.67 18.02
N SER A 817 30.12 20.57 17.92
CA SER A 817 29.85 19.38 18.73
C SER A 817 29.95 19.65 20.24
N LEU A 818 30.80 20.59 20.65
CA LEU A 818 30.96 20.98 22.05
C LEU A 818 29.76 21.80 22.53
N GLU A 819 29.31 22.78 21.74
CA GLU A 819 28.14 23.60 22.08
C GLU A 819 26.86 22.78 22.13
N TRP A 820 26.68 21.87 21.17
CA TRP A 820 25.52 20.98 21.16
C TRP A 820 25.47 20.08 22.39
N GLU A 821 26.60 19.46 22.74
CA GLU A 821 26.70 18.60 23.92
C GLU A 821 26.55 19.38 25.24
N GLN A 822 27.09 20.60 25.32
CA GLN A 822 26.86 21.48 26.46
C GLN A 822 25.39 21.88 26.56
N ALA A 823 24.71 22.17 25.45
CA ALA A 823 23.29 22.49 25.45
C ALA A 823 22.43 21.31 25.91
N ALA A 824 22.77 20.09 25.49
CA ALA A 824 22.07 18.86 25.87
C ALA A 824 22.32 18.48 27.34
N ARG A 825 23.57 18.59 27.81
CA ARG A 825 24.00 18.08 29.13
C ARG A 825 23.94 19.13 30.24
N SER A 826 24.06 20.41 29.89
CA SER A 826 24.40 21.51 30.80
C SER A 826 25.76 21.26 31.49
N ASP A 827 25.93 21.80 32.69
CA ASP A 827 27.05 21.64 33.63
C ASP A 827 27.17 20.24 34.27
N GLY A 828 26.18 19.36 34.09
CA GLY A 828 26.09 18.05 34.74
C GLY A 828 26.86 16.91 34.07
N ARG A 829 26.85 15.72 34.68
CA ARG A 829 27.34 14.45 34.11
C ARG A 829 26.22 13.54 33.56
N ARG A 830 25.03 14.12 33.32
CA ARG A 830 23.86 13.39 32.88
C ARG A 830 24.12 12.66 31.56
N ARG A 831 23.55 11.47 31.44
CA ARG A 831 23.66 10.65 30.24
C ARG A 831 22.75 11.13 29.10
N TYR A 832 21.52 11.51 29.43
CA TYR A 832 20.49 11.97 28.50
C TYR A 832 20.10 13.42 28.83
N PRO A 833 19.43 14.15 27.90
CA PRO A 833 19.04 15.55 28.14
C PRO A 833 18.23 15.70 29.44
N TRP A 834 17.29 14.77 29.68
CA TRP A 834 16.42 14.75 30.85
C TRP A 834 17.07 14.18 32.13
N GLY A 835 18.26 13.57 32.08
CA GLY A 835 18.90 12.94 33.24
C GLY A 835 19.52 11.58 32.94
N ASP A 836 19.50 10.68 33.93
CA ASP A 836 20.13 9.35 33.84
C ASP A 836 19.12 8.20 33.67
N ASP A 837 17.82 8.49 33.73
CA ASP A 837 16.76 7.53 33.43
C ASP A 837 16.87 7.02 31.98
N GLU A 838 16.72 5.71 31.78
CA GLU A 838 16.73 5.12 30.44
C GLU A 838 15.63 5.73 29.52
N PRO A 839 15.92 5.90 28.22
CA PRO A 839 14.96 6.42 27.26
C PRO A 839 13.80 5.44 27.07
N ASP A 840 12.61 5.99 26.90
CA ASP A 840 11.41 5.25 26.50
C ASP A 840 10.64 6.04 25.43
N GLY A 841 9.63 5.40 24.84
CA GLY A 841 8.80 6.01 23.79
C GLY A 841 7.97 7.22 24.23
N GLU A 842 8.04 7.63 25.49
CA GLU A 842 7.40 8.86 26.01
C GLU A 842 8.40 10.00 26.24
N ARG A 843 9.69 9.69 26.37
CA ARG A 843 10.77 10.69 26.51
C ARG A 843 11.37 11.13 25.19
N ALA A 844 11.43 10.25 24.19
CA ALA A 844 12.07 10.55 22.90
C ALA A 844 11.36 9.84 21.74
N ASN A 845 11.45 10.42 20.54
CA ASN A 845 11.02 9.74 19.31
C ASN A 845 12.14 8.81 18.81
N PHE A 846 11.99 7.51 19.05
CA PHE A 846 12.84 6.44 18.50
C PHE A 846 12.04 5.14 18.37
N ALA A 847 12.67 4.00 18.03
CA ALA A 847 11.94 2.77 17.71
C ALA A 847 10.85 2.36 18.74
N PRO A 848 11.06 2.47 20.08
CA PRO A 848 10.05 2.19 21.09
C PRO A 848 8.85 3.15 21.12
N ALA A 849 8.96 4.36 20.56
CA ALA A 849 7.82 5.27 20.40
C ALA A 849 6.82 4.77 19.35
N LYS A 850 7.25 3.86 18.45
CA LYS A 850 6.43 3.24 17.39
C LYS A 850 5.73 4.23 16.47
N LEU A 851 6.30 5.43 16.30
CA LEU A 851 5.76 6.45 15.40
C LEU A 851 6.12 6.18 13.93
N GLY A 852 7.28 5.59 13.67
CA GLY A 852 7.73 5.22 12.32
C GLY A 852 8.07 6.39 11.39
N ARG A 853 8.14 7.62 11.92
CA ARG A 853 8.49 8.86 11.20
C ARG A 853 8.91 9.96 12.17
N THR A 854 9.38 11.11 11.65
CA THR A 854 9.62 12.30 12.46
C THR A 854 8.31 12.82 13.07
N SER A 855 8.39 13.37 14.28
CA SER A 855 7.26 14.00 14.98
C SER A 855 7.35 15.51 14.88
N PRO A 856 6.22 16.23 14.96
CA PRO A 856 6.23 17.68 15.15
C PRO A 856 7.09 18.09 16.35
N ALA A 857 7.79 19.21 16.23
CA ALA A 857 8.62 19.76 17.27
C ALA A 857 7.85 19.89 18.61
N GLY A 858 8.49 19.50 19.70
CA GLY A 858 7.97 19.63 21.07
C GLY A 858 6.91 18.60 21.48
N CYS A 859 6.70 17.52 20.70
CA CYS A 859 5.77 16.45 21.08
C CYS A 859 6.27 15.58 22.26
N PHE A 860 7.51 15.77 22.70
CA PHE A 860 8.13 15.02 23.79
C PHE A 860 8.52 15.95 24.95
N PRO A 861 7.54 16.42 25.76
CA PRO A 861 7.82 17.38 26.83
C PRO A 861 8.74 16.83 27.93
N ARG A 862 8.99 15.51 27.95
CA ARG A 862 9.93 14.85 28.85
C ARG A 862 11.37 14.78 28.31
N ASP A 863 11.63 15.23 27.08
CA ASP A 863 12.98 15.40 26.52
C ASP A 863 13.68 16.69 26.99
N LEU A 864 13.20 17.29 28.09
CA LEU A 864 13.60 18.64 28.46
C LEU A 864 15.05 18.66 28.97
N ALA A 865 15.95 19.25 28.19
CA ALA A 865 17.29 19.59 28.63
C ALA A 865 17.22 20.70 29.70
N PRO A 866 18.22 20.83 30.60
CA PRO A 866 18.23 21.88 31.63
C PRO A 866 18.19 23.30 31.08
N THR A 867 18.72 23.47 29.88
CA THR A 867 18.74 24.72 29.10
C THR A 867 17.36 25.11 28.58
N GLY A 868 16.41 24.16 28.58
CA GLY A 868 15.06 24.33 28.02
C GLY A 868 14.90 23.76 26.60
N ALA A 869 15.99 23.30 25.98
CA ALA A 869 15.97 22.68 24.65
C ALA A 869 15.24 21.33 24.69
N LEU A 870 14.51 21.03 23.62
CA LEU A 870 13.71 19.83 23.43
C LEU A 870 14.07 19.17 22.09
N ASP A 871 13.70 17.90 21.95
CA ASP A 871 14.02 17.05 20.79
C ASP A 871 15.53 16.96 20.54
N MET A 872 16.33 16.96 21.63
CA MET A 872 17.78 16.80 21.61
C MET A 872 18.18 15.33 21.51
N ALA A 873 17.26 14.40 21.79
CA ALA A 873 17.47 12.98 21.73
C ALA A 873 16.39 12.29 20.89
N GLY A 874 16.80 11.71 19.75
CA GLY A 874 15.87 11.10 18.80
C GLY A 874 15.22 12.11 17.87
N ASN A 875 14.09 11.73 17.26
CA ASN A 875 13.40 12.46 16.19
C ASN A 875 14.25 12.60 14.93
N VAL A 876 15.27 13.47 14.93
CA VAL A 876 16.18 13.72 13.81
C VAL A 876 17.62 13.81 14.30
N CYS A 877 18.55 13.40 13.43
CA CYS A 877 19.96 13.71 13.58
C CYS A 877 20.20 15.17 13.19
N GLU A 878 21.06 15.89 13.92
CA GLU A 878 21.29 17.33 13.75
C GLU A 878 22.70 17.64 13.25
N TRP A 879 22.82 18.39 12.13
CA TRP A 879 24.08 18.85 11.56
C TRP A 879 24.84 19.78 12.52
N MET A 880 26.16 19.59 12.60
CA MET A 880 27.07 20.41 13.41
C MET A 880 28.13 21.09 12.55
N ALA A 881 28.72 22.18 13.03
CA ALA A 881 29.80 22.91 12.36
C ALA A 881 31.21 22.29 12.60
N THR A 882 31.29 21.10 13.19
CA THR A 882 32.56 20.49 13.61
C THR A 882 32.97 19.37 12.65
N PRO A 883 34.20 19.40 12.09
CA PRO A 883 34.75 18.26 11.36
C PRO A 883 34.83 17.04 12.26
N TYR A 884 34.45 15.87 11.78
CA TYR A 884 34.45 14.65 12.58
C TYR A 884 35.82 14.34 13.20
N LYS A 885 36.92 14.62 12.48
CA LYS A 885 38.29 14.42 12.97
C LYS A 885 38.71 15.41 14.07
N LYS A 886 37.97 16.51 14.23
CA LYS A 886 38.22 17.57 15.22
C LYS A 886 37.20 17.58 16.36
N ILE A 887 36.44 16.50 16.53
CA ILE A 887 35.60 16.29 17.72
C ILE A 887 36.44 16.53 18.99
N GLY A 888 35.89 17.29 19.92
CA GLY A 888 36.57 17.72 21.15
C GLY A 888 37.37 19.01 21.01
N GLN A 889 37.42 19.61 19.83
CA GLN A 889 38.00 20.93 19.60
C GLN A 889 36.90 21.96 19.35
N HIS A 890 37.16 23.18 19.81
CA HIS A 890 36.34 24.34 19.49
C HIS A 890 36.83 24.99 18.21
N LEU A 891 36.33 24.53 17.07
CA LEU A 891 36.62 25.11 15.77
C LEU A 891 35.36 25.01 14.89
N PRO A 892 34.52 26.06 14.82
CA PRO A 892 33.48 26.12 13.80
C PRO A 892 34.16 26.23 12.43
N GLU A 893 33.87 25.30 11.52
CA GLU A 893 34.30 25.43 10.13
C GLU A 893 33.18 26.07 9.30
N LYS A 894 33.59 27.04 8.48
CA LYS A 894 32.67 27.81 7.64
C LYS A 894 32.22 27.03 6.40
N ASP A 895 33.03 26.09 5.93
CA ASP A 895 32.77 25.33 4.71
C ASP A 895 33.41 23.94 4.77
N PHE A 896 32.79 22.95 4.10
CA PHE A 896 33.23 21.56 4.04
C PHE A 896 33.33 21.08 2.59
N THR A 897 33.97 19.93 2.39
CA THR A 897 33.99 19.20 1.11
C THR A 897 33.56 17.77 1.38
N ALA A 898 33.10 17.00 0.37
CA ALA A 898 32.75 15.59 0.54
C ALA A 898 33.85 14.73 1.22
N ILE A 899 35.13 15.09 1.02
CA ILE A 899 36.27 14.41 1.67
C ILE A 899 36.36 14.76 3.17
N ALA A 900 35.89 15.96 3.55
CA ALA A 900 35.86 16.47 4.91
C ALA A 900 34.55 16.09 5.60
N MET A 901 34.58 14.95 6.27
CA MET A 901 33.39 14.39 6.93
C MET A 901 33.02 15.22 8.16
N VAL A 902 31.72 15.42 8.34
CA VAL A 902 31.15 16.31 9.36
C VAL A 902 30.55 15.52 10.51
N ALA A 903 30.55 16.12 11.70
CA ALA A 903 29.84 15.59 12.85
C ALA A 903 28.32 15.83 12.71
N LEU A 904 27.55 14.80 13.01
CA LEU A 904 26.09 14.82 13.09
C LEU A 904 25.70 14.24 14.45
N SER A 905 24.71 14.81 15.14
CA SER A 905 24.18 14.15 16.33
C SER A 905 23.67 12.77 15.92
N TYR A 906 23.88 11.78 16.78
CA TYR A 906 23.47 10.41 16.50
C TYR A 906 22.24 10.12 17.35
N GLY A 907 21.17 9.64 16.70
CA GLY A 907 19.87 9.37 17.31
C GLY A 907 18.71 9.96 16.52
N SER A 908 17.87 9.11 15.94
CA SER A 908 16.70 9.52 15.15
C SER A 908 15.49 8.63 15.45
N TRP A 909 14.36 8.91 14.81
CA TRP A 909 13.09 8.19 15.00
C TRP A 909 13.15 6.67 14.79
N TYR A 910 14.11 6.13 14.03
CA TYR A 910 14.28 4.68 13.84
C TYR A 910 15.40 4.06 14.68
N ALA A 911 16.11 4.85 15.49
CA ALA A 911 17.16 4.33 16.35
C ALA A 911 16.59 3.23 17.26
N SER A 912 17.25 2.07 17.26
CA SER A 912 16.81 0.88 18.00
C SER A 912 17.73 0.52 19.16
N ARG A 913 18.87 1.21 19.25
CA ARG A 913 19.94 0.97 20.22
C ARG A 913 20.07 2.16 21.16
N LEU A 914 20.17 1.90 22.46
CA LEU A 914 20.31 2.94 23.49
C LEU A 914 21.62 3.73 23.36
N GLU A 915 22.62 3.11 22.74
CA GLU A 915 23.91 3.72 22.39
C GLU A 915 23.76 4.84 21.36
N GLN A 916 22.62 4.92 20.66
CA GLN A 916 22.37 5.95 19.66
C GLN A 916 21.62 7.15 20.22
N ILE A 917 21.25 7.20 21.50
CA ILE A 917 20.35 8.24 22.02
C ILE A 917 20.89 8.77 23.34
N PHE A 918 21.98 9.53 23.35
CA PHE A 918 22.56 10.13 24.55
C PHE A 918 23.30 11.44 24.22
N CYS A 919 23.58 12.32 25.21
CA CYS A 919 24.06 13.69 24.95
C CYS A 919 25.40 13.80 24.19
N GLY A 920 26.21 12.74 24.15
CA GLY A 920 27.50 12.73 23.44
C GLY A 920 27.49 11.91 22.15
N SER A 921 26.33 11.38 21.76
CA SER A 921 26.19 10.48 20.61
C SER A 921 26.33 11.25 19.31
N ARG A 922 27.27 10.82 18.47
CA ARG A 922 27.56 11.48 17.19
C ARG A 922 28.16 10.52 16.18
N GLY A 923 27.86 10.75 14.91
CA GLY A 923 28.37 9.96 13.79
C GLY A 923 29.24 10.77 12.83
N ARG A 924 29.77 10.06 11.83
CA ARG A 924 30.60 10.62 10.76
C ARG A 924 29.81 10.55 9.46
N PHE A 925 29.51 11.69 8.86
CA PHE A 925 28.70 11.75 7.64
C PHE A 925 29.32 12.65 6.58
N ASP A 926 28.99 12.37 5.32
CA ASP A 926 29.38 13.19 4.18
C ASP A 926 28.49 14.46 4.17
N PRO A 927 29.05 15.66 4.06
CA PRO A 927 28.25 16.90 4.01
C PRO A 927 27.30 16.97 2.79
N ASP A 928 27.55 16.21 1.72
CA ASP A 928 26.75 16.18 0.49
C ASP A 928 25.49 15.28 0.64
N ASP A 929 25.45 14.43 1.67
CA ASP A 929 24.38 13.47 1.90
C ASP A 929 23.14 14.12 2.57
N GLY A 930 21.97 13.52 2.35
CA GLY A 930 20.72 13.90 2.99
C GLY A 930 19.73 12.73 3.03
N ASP A 931 19.15 12.48 4.21
CA ASP A 931 18.22 11.38 4.47
C ASP A 931 16.97 11.86 5.24
N ASN A 932 15.93 11.03 5.32
CA ASN A 932 14.60 11.32 5.86
C ASN A 932 14.57 11.56 7.38
N ASN A 933 15.73 11.57 8.01
CA ASN A 933 15.92 11.78 9.44
C ASN A 933 17.08 12.73 9.74
N TRP A 934 17.68 13.38 8.73
CA TRP A 934 18.77 14.33 8.94
C TRP A 934 18.26 15.75 8.79
N SER A 935 18.54 16.56 9.80
CA SER A 935 18.03 17.90 9.99
C SER A 935 19.10 18.76 10.67
N PHE A 936 18.72 19.93 11.18
CA PHE A 936 19.62 20.81 11.89
C PHE A 936 18.86 21.71 12.86
N ARG A 937 19.64 22.30 13.76
CA ARG A 937 19.21 23.30 14.74
C ARG A 937 20.16 24.47 14.67
N VAL A 938 19.64 25.67 14.94
CA VAL A 938 20.42 26.89 14.87
C VAL A 938 20.88 27.37 16.23
N LEU A 939 22.03 28.04 16.25
CA LEU A 939 22.69 28.61 17.41
C LEU A 939 23.01 30.08 17.13
N TRP A 940 22.73 30.94 18.12
CA TRP A 940 23.08 32.34 18.18
C TRP A 940 24.34 32.50 19.02
N SER A 941 25.43 33.02 18.43
CA SER A 941 26.67 33.31 19.14
C SER A 941 27.31 34.62 18.70
N PRO A 942 28.34 35.11 19.44
CA PRO A 942 29.26 36.10 18.91
C PRO A 942 29.82 35.65 17.56
N ARG A 943 30.08 36.60 16.67
CA ARG A 943 30.73 36.33 15.38
C ARG A 943 32.09 35.69 15.61
N SER A 944 32.33 34.60 14.90
CA SER A 944 33.64 33.96 14.84
C SER A 944 34.63 34.93 14.17
N THR A 945 35.62 35.44 14.91
CA THR A 945 36.64 36.39 14.39
C THR A 945 37.57 35.75 13.37
#